data_AF-A0A944V1Y5-F1
#
_entry.id   AF-A0A944V1Y5-F1
#
_cell.length_a   1.000
_cell.length_b   1.000
_cell.length_c   1.000
_cell.angle_alpha   90.00
_cell.angle_beta   90.00
_cell.angle_gamma   90.00
#
_symmetry.space_group_name_H-M   'P 1'
#
loop_
_entity.id
_entity.type
_entity.pdbx_description
1 polymer ?
#
loop_
_entity_poly.entity_id
_entity_poly.type
_entity_poly.pdbx_seq_one_letter_code
_entity_poly.pdbx_strand_id
1 'polypeptide(L)'
;MKKNILLGILFTILALSLNATDNISSKIAENPILAHFLNLEEILLNEDYERDFTPTDPPVGVIRQTSEFEQMEGVLVVYPLGVPYSLIAEMSQDIKVYTIVESYQQNQCETNYQNNNVNLANCEFINAPTDTYWVRDYGPWFVSVDNEIAVVNFPYNRPRPDDDDIPIEVANYFNLDLYGMELENAGGNYMCDGNSVGASTDLVFEENPSLTQAQIDQLVLDFLGIETYHVTLDPLDDYIKHIDCWGKFLDVDKVLIGQVPASDYRYEDFEFVANYFASQTSAWGNNYEVYRIYTPGGYSQATPYTNSLILNNKVFVPQTGSQWDDEAIATYEDVMPGYEVIGVFSNGWYDTDALHCRTRGIADRNMLYIQHNPILDEVPAGEDIDVVAQIIPYSGEDVYADSLLVRYKIDNGNFNTLIMTSAGNDNYFAVIPALASGSEISYYIHAADESGHSTNHPLIGEFEPHVFTVSGNQNPAELVVDPTSFTLEMATGEILIEVMEMSNIGGLPMDFTITESADWLSIDPSIGTLNAGASTSIELTFDTAGMTAGNYSVDMIINDDREETIVLIDLTVTSTSTQNDVIFSKTELLGNYPNPFNPETTIKYNLQNNADVALEIYNIKGQLVRALVSTSQEAGLHSVVWDGKDSNGTDVSSGIYFSNFGANTGNSDYTSVKKIILLK
;
A
#
# COMPACT_ATOMS: atom_id res chain seq x y z
N MET A 1 72.84 -10.41 33.37
CA MET A 1 72.39 -9.52 32.26
C MET A 1 71.14 -9.98 31.53
N LYS A 2 70.90 -11.29 31.28
CA LYS A 2 69.71 -11.74 30.53
C LYS A 2 68.35 -11.73 31.27
N LYS A 3 68.32 -11.60 32.61
CA LYS A 3 67.06 -11.57 33.40
C LYS A 3 66.43 -10.17 33.54
N ASN A 4 67.21 -9.10 33.41
CA ASN A 4 66.72 -7.72 33.53
C ASN A 4 66.23 -7.15 32.20
N ILE A 5 66.67 -7.72 31.07
CA ILE A 5 66.18 -7.33 29.74
C ILE A 5 64.78 -7.93 29.49
N LEU A 6 64.53 -9.15 29.97
CA LEU A 6 63.21 -9.80 29.85
C LEU A 6 62.14 -9.13 30.73
N LEU A 7 62.52 -8.68 31.94
CA LEU A 7 61.61 -7.95 32.83
C LEU A 7 61.34 -6.53 32.34
N GLY A 8 62.33 -5.89 31.71
CA GLY A 8 62.17 -4.60 31.04
C GLY A 8 61.22 -4.68 29.85
N ILE A 9 61.40 -5.66 28.96
CA ILE A 9 60.52 -5.89 27.79
C ILE A 9 59.09 -6.24 28.23
N LEU A 10 58.93 -7.04 29.29
CA LEU A 10 57.61 -7.37 29.84
C LEU A 10 56.92 -6.13 30.45
N PHE A 11 57.65 -5.25 31.13
CA PHE A 11 57.12 -3.98 31.65
C PHE A 11 56.80 -2.97 30.53
N THR A 12 57.59 -2.94 29.45
CA THR A 12 57.29 -2.07 28.31
C THR A 12 56.07 -2.55 27.53
N ILE A 13 55.90 -3.87 27.36
CA ILE A 13 54.69 -4.46 26.74
C ILE A 13 53.46 -4.26 27.62
N LEU A 14 53.58 -4.42 28.95
CA LEU A 14 52.49 -4.14 29.88
C LEU A 14 52.14 -2.65 29.96
N ALA A 15 53.13 -1.75 29.89
CA ALA A 15 52.90 -0.31 29.87
C ALA A 15 52.33 0.18 28.53
N LEU A 16 52.72 -0.43 27.41
CA LEU A 16 52.10 -0.21 26.09
C LEU A 16 50.66 -0.72 26.06
N SER A 17 50.36 -1.87 26.68
CA SER A 17 49.00 -2.38 26.77
C SER A 17 48.12 -1.56 27.72
N LEU A 18 48.65 -1.06 28.84
CA LEU A 18 47.91 -0.17 29.75
C LEU A 18 47.65 1.22 29.13
N ASN A 19 48.64 1.81 28.44
CA ASN A 19 48.45 3.08 27.73
C ASN A 19 47.46 2.94 26.55
N ALA A 20 47.43 1.79 25.87
CA ALA A 20 46.44 1.51 24.83
C ALA A 20 45.03 1.37 25.44
N THR A 21 44.86 0.66 26.55
CA THR A 21 43.56 0.56 27.23
C THR A 21 43.07 1.88 27.82
N ASP A 22 43.98 2.73 28.31
CA ASP A 22 43.63 4.06 28.82
C ASP A 22 43.24 5.03 27.68
N ASN A 23 43.91 4.95 26.52
CA ASN A 23 43.54 5.70 25.30
C ASN A 23 42.20 5.22 24.70
N ILE A 24 41.95 3.90 24.70
CA ILE A 24 40.69 3.32 24.22
C ILE A 24 39.54 3.75 25.14
N SER A 25 39.74 3.67 26.47
CA SER A 25 38.72 4.06 27.45
C SER A 25 38.43 5.57 27.43
N SER A 26 39.43 6.42 27.13
CA SER A 26 39.20 7.86 26.98
C SER A 26 38.53 8.21 25.64
N LYS A 27 38.89 7.54 24.53
CA LYS A 27 38.28 7.78 23.21
C LYS A 27 36.82 7.32 23.14
N ILE A 28 36.47 6.19 23.77
CA ILE A 28 35.07 5.73 23.94
C ILE A 28 34.24 6.74 24.76
N ALA A 29 34.86 7.44 25.71
CA ALA A 29 34.18 8.41 26.56
C ALA A 29 33.97 9.79 25.90
N GLU A 30 34.72 10.13 24.85
CA GLU A 30 34.65 11.42 24.16
C GLU A 30 33.59 11.47 23.04
N ASN A 31 33.20 10.32 22.45
CA ASN A 31 32.14 10.28 21.43
C ASN A 31 31.36 8.94 21.44
N PRO A 32 30.40 8.76 22.37
CA PRO A 32 29.77 7.47 22.64
C PRO A 32 28.81 6.95 21.54
N ILE A 33 28.52 7.74 20.50
CA ILE A 33 27.55 7.39 19.44
C ILE A 33 28.25 6.77 18.21
N LEU A 34 29.53 7.06 17.95
CA LEU A 34 30.29 6.55 16.80
C LEU A 34 31.07 5.25 17.07
N ALA A 35 30.99 4.72 18.29
CA ALA A 35 31.84 3.61 18.74
C ALA A 35 31.10 2.28 18.90
N HIS A 36 29.79 2.20 18.65
CA HIS A 36 29.02 1.00 19.02
C HIS A 36 29.13 -0.17 18.02
N PHE A 37 29.58 0.05 16.79
CA PHE A 37 29.61 -1.02 15.76
C PHE A 37 30.86 -1.06 14.88
N LEU A 38 31.93 -0.37 15.31
CA LEU A 38 33.24 -0.43 14.66
C LEU A 38 34.07 -1.57 15.24
N ASN A 39 34.68 -2.38 14.38
CA ASN A 39 35.64 -3.37 14.79
C ASN A 39 36.92 -2.71 15.35
N LEU A 40 37.77 -3.50 16.00
CA LEU A 40 38.97 -3.00 16.70
C LEU A 40 39.97 -2.27 15.79
N GLU A 41 39.95 -2.53 14.48
CA GLU A 41 40.79 -1.87 13.48
C GLU A 41 40.23 -0.50 13.10
N GLU A 42 38.91 -0.41 12.92
CA GLU A 42 38.19 0.83 12.60
C GLU A 42 38.27 1.87 13.74
N ILE A 43 38.21 1.41 14.99
CA ILE A 43 38.38 2.27 16.17
C ILE A 43 39.76 2.96 16.19
N LEU A 44 40.79 2.33 15.62
CA LEU A 44 42.17 2.83 15.64
C LEU A 44 42.47 3.83 14.51
N LEU A 45 41.61 3.92 13.49
CA LEU A 45 41.75 4.85 12.35
C LEU A 45 41.18 6.27 12.63
N ASN A 46 40.57 6.45 13.80
CA ASN A 46 39.70 7.57 14.15
C ASN A 46 40.43 8.84 14.65
N GLU A 47 41.41 9.38 13.92
CA GLU A 47 42.10 10.62 14.34
C GLU A 47 41.78 11.92 13.59
N ASP A 48 41.26 11.93 12.35
CA ASP A 48 40.81 13.18 11.68
C ASP A 48 40.17 12.84 10.31
N TYR A 49 38.89 12.43 10.28
CA TYR A 49 38.15 12.31 9.02
C TYR A 49 36.88 13.14 9.10
N GLU A 50 36.92 14.37 8.56
CA GLU A 50 35.69 15.04 8.12
C GLU A 50 35.14 14.19 6.97
N ARG A 51 33.91 13.66 7.13
CA ARG A 51 33.24 12.89 6.08
C ARG A 51 32.98 13.84 4.89
N ASP A 52 33.50 13.50 3.72
CA ASP A 52 33.37 14.32 2.51
C ASP A 52 32.07 13.96 1.78
N PHE A 53 30.94 14.36 2.36
CA PHE A 53 29.63 14.19 1.73
C PHE A 53 29.09 15.53 1.23
N THR A 54 28.62 15.55 -0.02
CA THR A 54 28.00 16.73 -0.63
C THR A 54 26.49 16.53 -0.79
N PRO A 55 25.64 17.11 0.09
CA PRO A 55 24.20 17.05 -0.08
C PRO A 55 23.77 17.85 -1.32
N THR A 56 22.70 17.39 -1.98
CA THR A 56 22.06 18.09 -3.09
C THR A 56 20.60 18.38 -2.79
N ASP A 57 19.94 19.19 -3.63
CA ASP A 57 18.48 19.17 -3.67
C ASP A 57 18.01 17.78 -4.16
N PRO A 58 16.82 17.30 -3.74
CA PRO A 58 16.24 16.06 -4.27
C PRO A 58 15.94 16.17 -5.77
N PRO A 59 15.84 15.02 -6.47
CA PRO A 59 15.38 14.99 -7.85
C PRO A 59 14.00 15.65 -8.01
N VAL A 60 13.78 16.29 -9.16
CA VAL A 60 12.49 16.90 -9.50
C VAL A 60 11.85 16.09 -10.62
N GLY A 61 10.76 15.38 -10.31
CA GLY A 61 10.06 14.53 -11.26
C GLY A 61 9.27 13.43 -10.54
N VAL A 62 8.79 12.44 -11.28
CA VAL A 62 8.31 11.18 -10.71
C VAL A 62 9.51 10.32 -10.37
N ILE A 63 9.68 10.01 -9.09
CA ILE A 63 10.83 9.25 -8.58
C ILE A 63 10.36 7.84 -8.24
N ARG A 64 11.12 6.83 -8.65
CA ARG A 64 10.88 5.45 -8.26
C ARG A 64 12.20 4.72 -8.04
N GLN A 65 12.39 4.12 -6.88
CA GLN A 65 13.54 3.26 -6.66
C GLN A 65 13.36 1.89 -7.31
N THR A 66 14.40 1.39 -7.97
CA THR A 66 14.41 0.04 -8.55
C THR A 66 14.62 -1.01 -7.46
N SER A 67 13.77 -2.05 -7.40
CA SER A 67 13.96 -3.18 -6.48
C SER A 67 14.97 -4.20 -7.01
N GLU A 68 15.44 -5.08 -6.13
CA GLU A 68 16.44 -6.08 -6.50
C GLU A 68 15.90 -7.19 -7.42
N PHE A 69 14.58 -7.42 -7.41
CA PHE A 69 13.89 -8.41 -8.24
C PHE A 69 13.37 -7.84 -9.57
N GLU A 70 13.74 -6.61 -9.92
CA GLU A 70 13.53 -6.04 -11.25
C GLU A 70 14.71 -6.35 -12.19
N GLN A 71 14.57 -5.93 -13.45
CA GLN A 71 15.58 -6.12 -14.48
C GLN A 71 16.87 -5.35 -14.14
N MET A 72 17.98 -6.09 -14.10
CA MET A 72 19.33 -5.56 -13.94
C MET A 72 20.09 -5.70 -15.26
N GLU A 73 20.89 -4.67 -15.61
CA GLU A 73 21.83 -4.72 -16.75
C GLU A 73 23.23 -5.22 -16.33
N GLY A 74 23.52 -5.15 -15.03
CA GLY A 74 24.82 -5.52 -14.47
C GLY A 74 24.79 -5.88 -13.00
N VAL A 75 25.94 -6.34 -12.51
CA VAL A 75 26.24 -6.51 -11.09
C VAL A 75 27.62 -5.92 -10.80
N LEU A 76 27.72 -5.20 -9.70
CA LEU A 76 28.92 -4.54 -9.22
C LEU A 76 29.59 -5.39 -8.13
N VAL A 77 30.90 -5.57 -8.26
CA VAL A 77 31.80 -6.21 -7.30
C VAL A 77 33.10 -5.43 -7.18
N VAL A 78 33.91 -5.70 -6.16
CA VAL A 78 35.13 -4.94 -5.87
C VAL A 78 36.33 -5.86 -5.80
N TYR A 79 37.45 -5.43 -6.38
CA TYR A 79 38.73 -6.13 -6.32
C TYR A 79 39.68 -5.45 -5.31
N PRO A 80 40.38 -6.19 -4.42
CA PRO A 80 40.40 -7.66 -4.29
C PRO A 80 39.05 -8.26 -3.88
N LEU A 81 38.67 -9.36 -4.55
CA LEU A 81 37.32 -9.94 -4.40
C LEU A 81 37.02 -10.39 -2.96
N GLY A 82 35.89 -9.92 -2.44
CA GLY A 82 35.23 -10.49 -1.27
C GLY A 82 34.35 -11.71 -1.59
N VAL A 83 34.16 -12.05 -2.87
CA VAL A 83 33.32 -13.16 -3.33
C VAL A 83 34.14 -14.23 -4.05
N PRO A 84 33.70 -15.51 -4.09
CA PRO A 84 34.42 -16.55 -4.80
C PRO A 84 34.39 -16.31 -6.33
N TYR A 85 35.48 -16.64 -7.01
CA TYR A 85 35.54 -16.53 -8.48
C TYR A 85 34.47 -17.36 -9.20
N SER A 86 33.98 -18.44 -8.59
CA SER A 86 32.87 -19.22 -9.15
C SER A 86 31.59 -18.42 -9.28
N LEU A 87 31.31 -17.49 -8.34
CA LEU A 87 30.17 -16.59 -8.44
C LEU A 87 30.35 -15.61 -9.61
N ILE A 88 31.53 -15.00 -9.74
CA ILE A 88 31.84 -14.11 -10.87
C ILE A 88 31.71 -14.85 -12.20
N ALA A 89 32.22 -16.08 -12.28
CA ALA A 89 32.14 -16.90 -13.48
C ALA A 89 30.68 -17.19 -13.86
N GLU A 90 29.84 -17.51 -12.87
CA GLU A 90 28.42 -17.78 -13.07
C GLU A 90 27.65 -16.53 -13.53
N MET A 91 27.76 -15.40 -12.80
CA MET A 91 27.08 -14.15 -13.18
C MET A 91 27.50 -13.67 -14.57
N SER A 92 28.78 -13.79 -14.92
CA SER A 92 29.31 -13.36 -16.23
C SER A 92 28.77 -14.16 -17.43
N GLN A 93 28.04 -15.26 -17.22
CA GLN A 93 27.39 -15.97 -18.32
C GLN A 93 26.18 -15.22 -18.87
N ASP A 94 25.46 -14.49 -18.02
CA ASP A 94 24.15 -13.92 -18.36
C ASP A 94 24.15 -12.39 -18.39
N ILE A 95 24.95 -11.75 -17.54
CA ILE A 95 24.91 -10.31 -17.31
C ILE A 95 26.31 -9.72 -17.23
N LYS A 96 26.42 -8.39 -17.33
CA LYS A 96 27.69 -7.67 -17.13
C LYS A 96 28.12 -7.71 -15.67
N VAL A 97 29.38 -8.06 -15.44
CA VAL A 97 30.05 -7.95 -14.14
C VAL A 97 30.97 -6.72 -14.19
N TYR A 98 30.56 -5.67 -13.49
CA TYR A 98 31.36 -4.46 -13.29
C TYR A 98 32.24 -4.66 -12.06
N THR A 99 33.55 -4.56 -12.23
CA THR A 99 34.52 -4.72 -11.14
C THR A 99 35.18 -3.39 -10.84
N ILE A 100 34.96 -2.86 -9.64
CA ILE A 100 35.72 -1.71 -9.14
C ILE A 100 37.13 -2.20 -8.80
N VAL A 101 38.14 -1.55 -9.35
CA VAL A 101 39.53 -1.96 -9.17
C VAL A 101 40.49 -0.80 -9.34
N GLU A 102 41.43 -0.65 -8.41
CA GLU A 102 42.52 0.30 -8.57
C GLU A 102 43.32 0.01 -9.86
N SER A 103 43.68 1.05 -10.62
CA SER A 103 44.29 0.88 -11.95
C SER A 103 45.54 0.01 -11.96
N TYR A 104 46.33 -0.01 -10.87
CA TYR A 104 47.53 -0.84 -10.79
C TYR A 104 47.22 -2.34 -10.58
N GLN A 105 46.01 -2.69 -10.15
CA GLN A 105 45.56 -4.06 -9.87
C GLN A 105 44.76 -4.69 -11.03
N GLN A 106 44.23 -3.89 -11.95
CA GLN A 106 43.34 -4.38 -13.01
C GLN A 106 43.92 -5.54 -13.83
N ASN A 107 45.18 -5.45 -14.28
CA ASN A 107 45.83 -6.53 -15.04
C ASN A 107 45.87 -7.86 -14.26
N GLN A 108 46.04 -7.78 -12.93
CA GLN A 108 46.03 -8.95 -12.06
C GLN A 108 44.61 -9.50 -11.91
N CYS A 109 43.61 -8.63 -11.76
CA CYS A 109 42.21 -9.02 -11.75
C CYS A 109 41.82 -9.77 -13.03
N GLU A 110 42.11 -9.20 -14.20
CA GLU A 110 41.86 -9.83 -15.51
C GLU A 110 42.53 -11.20 -15.63
N THR A 111 43.80 -11.31 -15.20
CA THR A 111 44.53 -12.59 -15.20
C THR A 111 43.84 -13.61 -14.30
N ASN A 112 43.38 -13.20 -13.12
CA ASN A 112 42.66 -14.08 -12.21
C ASN A 112 41.29 -14.50 -12.77
N TYR A 113 40.58 -13.59 -13.45
CA TYR A 113 39.30 -13.89 -14.11
C TYR A 113 39.49 -14.94 -15.20
N GLN A 114 40.50 -14.77 -16.06
CA GLN A 114 40.87 -15.77 -17.08
C GLN A 114 41.18 -17.14 -16.47
N ASN A 115 41.96 -17.16 -15.39
CA ASN A 115 42.35 -18.41 -14.73
C ASN A 115 41.18 -19.13 -14.04
N ASN A 116 40.08 -18.43 -13.76
CA ASN A 116 38.90 -18.98 -13.11
C ASN A 116 37.68 -19.10 -14.05
N ASN A 117 37.89 -19.09 -15.36
CA ASN A 117 36.85 -19.28 -16.39
C ASN A 117 35.75 -18.21 -16.36
N VAL A 118 36.05 -16.99 -15.90
CA VAL A 118 35.13 -15.86 -16.01
C VAL A 118 35.01 -15.44 -17.47
N ASN A 119 33.78 -15.16 -17.92
CA ASN A 119 33.54 -14.66 -19.27
C ASN A 119 33.93 -13.19 -19.38
N LEU A 120 35.17 -12.93 -19.81
CA LEU A 120 35.69 -11.57 -19.95
C LEU A 120 34.93 -10.68 -20.94
N ALA A 121 34.16 -11.24 -21.88
CA ALA A 121 33.33 -10.42 -22.78
C ALA A 121 32.19 -9.69 -22.02
N ASN A 122 31.83 -10.23 -20.86
CA ASN A 122 30.85 -9.69 -19.94
C ASN A 122 31.49 -9.05 -18.70
N CYS A 123 32.78 -8.70 -18.74
CA CYS A 123 33.44 -8.00 -17.64
C CYS A 123 33.82 -6.57 -18.05
N GLU A 124 33.54 -5.62 -17.17
CA GLU A 124 33.98 -4.23 -17.29
C GLU A 124 34.62 -3.77 -15.99
N PHE A 125 35.49 -2.76 -16.07
CA PHE A 125 36.30 -2.31 -14.92
C PHE A 125 36.10 -0.82 -14.69
N ILE A 126 35.76 -0.47 -13.45
CA ILE A 126 35.65 0.92 -12.99
C ILE A 126 36.89 1.19 -12.15
N ASN A 127 37.72 2.16 -12.59
CA ASN A 127 38.97 2.45 -11.89
C ASN A 127 38.77 3.49 -10.79
N ALA A 128 38.59 3.02 -9.57
CA ALA A 128 38.46 3.85 -8.37
C ALA A 128 39.22 3.20 -7.19
N PRO A 129 39.70 3.99 -6.21
CA PRO A 129 40.10 3.46 -4.92
C PRO A 129 38.88 2.95 -4.14
N THR A 130 39.10 1.98 -3.27
CA THR A 130 38.10 1.45 -2.33
C THR A 130 38.82 1.09 -1.05
N ASP A 131 38.20 1.32 0.10
CA ASP A 131 38.70 0.83 1.38
C ASP A 131 38.37 -0.66 1.55
N THR A 132 37.21 -1.10 1.04
CA THR A 132 36.67 -2.44 1.31
C THR A 132 35.86 -3.04 0.16
N TYR A 133 35.46 -4.32 0.28
CA TYR A 133 34.69 -5.03 -0.74
C TYR A 133 33.17 -5.06 -0.49
N TRP A 134 32.67 -4.38 0.54
CA TRP A 134 31.24 -4.39 0.92
C TRP A 134 30.39 -3.43 0.09
N VAL A 135 30.45 -3.56 -1.24
CA VAL A 135 29.81 -2.65 -2.19
C VAL A 135 28.28 -2.58 -2.06
N ARG A 136 27.65 -3.50 -1.32
CA ARG A 136 26.25 -3.38 -0.95
C ARG A 136 25.99 -2.14 -0.09
N ASP A 137 26.89 -1.89 0.86
CA ASP A 137 26.69 -0.94 1.94
C ASP A 137 26.90 0.51 1.49
N TYR A 138 27.92 0.75 0.68
CA TYR A 138 28.27 2.09 0.20
C TYR A 138 27.95 2.30 -1.28
N GLY A 139 27.57 1.24 -2.01
CA GLY A 139 27.33 1.32 -3.45
C GLY A 139 26.08 2.12 -3.82
N PRO A 140 25.95 2.46 -5.12
CA PRO A 140 24.93 3.38 -5.61
C PRO A 140 23.51 2.85 -5.40
N TRP A 141 22.60 3.71 -4.92
CA TRP A 141 21.16 3.45 -4.95
C TRP A 141 20.57 3.96 -6.26
N PHE A 142 19.99 3.06 -7.06
CA PHE A 142 19.45 3.40 -8.36
C PHE A 142 17.97 3.79 -8.24
N VAL A 143 17.63 4.95 -8.78
CA VAL A 143 16.26 5.46 -8.91
C VAL A 143 15.99 5.81 -10.37
N SER A 144 14.75 5.72 -10.83
CA SER A 144 14.32 6.41 -12.04
C SER A 144 13.72 7.76 -11.68
N VAL A 145 14.08 8.81 -12.43
CA VAL A 145 13.50 10.15 -12.37
C VAL A 145 12.91 10.44 -13.73
N ASP A 146 11.59 10.51 -13.84
CA ASP A 146 10.88 10.61 -15.12
C ASP A 146 11.36 9.57 -16.15
N ASN A 147 11.53 8.31 -15.69
CA ASN A 147 11.98 7.14 -16.46
C ASN A 147 13.47 7.10 -16.85
N GLU A 148 14.28 8.06 -16.38
CA GLU A 148 15.74 8.04 -16.58
C GLU A 148 16.44 7.55 -15.30
N ILE A 149 17.34 6.58 -15.41
CA ILE A 149 18.06 6.07 -14.24
C ILE A 149 19.08 7.10 -13.73
N ALA A 150 19.07 7.32 -12.42
CA ALA A 150 19.99 8.16 -11.67
C ALA A 150 20.52 7.42 -10.43
N VAL A 151 21.53 8.01 -9.80
CA VAL A 151 22.14 7.51 -8.56
C VAL A 151 21.77 8.42 -7.40
N VAL A 152 21.35 7.83 -6.29
CA VAL A 152 21.29 8.46 -4.99
C VAL A 152 22.50 8.01 -4.18
N ASN A 153 23.30 8.97 -3.72
CA ASN A 153 24.36 8.79 -2.74
C ASN A 153 23.87 9.20 -1.35
N PHE A 154 24.47 8.61 -0.32
CA PHE A 154 24.19 8.89 1.08
C PHE A 154 25.51 8.81 1.86
N PRO A 155 25.65 9.51 3.00
CA PRO A 155 26.82 9.37 3.85
C PRO A 155 26.94 7.93 4.37
N TYR A 156 28.01 7.23 4.00
CA TYR A 156 28.25 5.89 4.50
C TYR A 156 28.53 5.91 6.01
N ASN A 157 27.87 5.02 6.75
CA ASN A 157 27.96 4.89 8.20
C ASN A 157 29.29 4.27 8.71
N ARG A 158 30.36 4.27 7.90
CA ARG A 158 31.70 3.81 8.29
C ARG A 158 32.75 4.87 7.93
N PRO A 159 33.87 4.95 8.67
CA PRO A 159 34.96 5.90 8.40
C PRO A 159 35.83 5.42 7.23
N ARG A 160 35.23 5.31 6.04
CA ARG A 160 35.81 4.72 4.82
C ARG A 160 35.54 5.66 3.64
N PRO A 161 36.36 6.71 3.48
CA PRO A 161 36.10 7.78 2.53
C PRO A 161 36.19 7.33 1.07
N ASP A 162 37.06 6.38 0.73
CA ASP A 162 37.17 5.90 -0.66
C ASP A 162 35.93 5.05 -1.02
N ASP A 163 35.35 4.33 -0.05
CA ASP A 163 34.08 3.63 -0.21
C ASP A 163 32.89 4.60 -0.39
N ASP A 164 32.85 5.70 0.38
CA ASP A 164 31.80 6.73 0.36
C ASP A 164 31.71 7.47 -1.01
N ASP A 165 32.81 7.52 -1.75
CA ASP A 165 32.91 8.12 -3.08
C ASP A 165 32.48 7.19 -4.23
N ILE A 166 32.30 5.89 -3.99
CA ILE A 166 32.00 4.93 -5.07
C ILE A 166 30.71 5.24 -5.85
N PRO A 167 29.60 5.69 -5.23
CA PRO A 167 28.44 6.13 -5.99
C PRO A 167 28.74 7.25 -6.99
N ILE A 168 29.68 8.16 -6.66
CA ILE A 168 30.15 9.23 -7.55
C ILE A 168 30.90 8.64 -8.73
N GLU A 169 31.82 7.70 -8.49
CA GLU A 169 32.60 7.04 -9.53
C GLU A 169 31.71 6.22 -10.48
N VAL A 170 30.70 5.54 -9.94
CA VAL A 170 29.72 4.80 -10.76
C VAL A 170 28.84 5.74 -11.59
N ALA A 171 28.33 6.83 -10.99
CA ALA A 171 27.56 7.84 -11.72
C ALA A 171 28.38 8.47 -12.86
N ASN A 172 29.65 8.79 -12.61
CA ASN A 172 30.57 9.31 -13.63
C ASN A 172 30.84 8.29 -14.74
N TYR A 173 31.04 7.01 -14.39
CA TYR A 173 31.31 5.95 -15.37
C TYR A 173 30.14 5.78 -16.35
N PHE A 174 28.91 5.79 -15.83
CA PHE A 174 27.71 5.61 -16.64
C PHE A 174 27.12 6.92 -17.18
N ASN A 175 27.68 8.08 -16.79
CA ASN A 175 27.16 9.41 -17.08
C ASN A 175 25.69 9.56 -16.62
N LEU A 176 25.46 9.29 -15.33
CA LEU A 176 24.16 9.39 -14.66
C LEU A 176 24.10 10.64 -13.79
N ASP A 177 22.89 11.14 -13.58
CA ASP A 177 22.64 12.16 -12.56
C ASP A 177 22.89 11.57 -11.16
N LEU A 178 23.38 12.42 -10.26
CA LEU A 178 23.75 12.07 -8.89
C LEU A 178 23.04 13.00 -7.91
N TYR A 179 22.35 12.41 -6.94
CA TYR A 179 21.65 13.13 -5.87
C TYR A 179 22.21 12.72 -4.50
N GLY A 180 22.60 13.69 -3.68
CA GLY A 180 23.14 13.46 -2.34
C GLY A 180 22.06 13.59 -1.27
N MET A 181 21.53 12.46 -0.80
CA MET A 181 20.58 12.38 0.31
C MET A 181 21.31 12.43 1.66
N GLU A 182 21.09 13.47 2.46
CA GLU A 182 21.73 13.65 3.78
C GLU A 182 21.11 12.76 4.88
N LEU A 183 21.22 11.44 4.70
CA LEU A 183 20.76 10.40 5.63
C LEU A 183 21.88 9.37 5.80
N GLU A 184 22.55 9.35 6.95
CA GLU A 184 23.59 8.37 7.23
C GLU A 184 23.01 6.96 7.18
N ASN A 185 23.60 6.07 6.37
CA ASN A 185 23.03 4.73 6.14
C ASN A 185 24.08 3.72 5.65
N ALA A 186 23.64 2.46 5.50
CA ALA A 186 24.30 1.41 4.76
C ALA A 186 23.28 0.66 3.90
N GLY A 187 23.60 0.39 2.64
CA GLY A 187 22.72 -0.35 1.73
C GLY A 187 22.40 -1.78 2.14
N GLY A 188 23.18 -2.43 3.01
CA GLY A 188 22.79 -3.71 3.63
C GLY A 188 21.64 -3.56 4.64
N ASN A 189 21.45 -2.36 5.21
CA ASN A 189 20.32 -2.02 6.06
C ASN A 189 19.14 -1.41 5.29
N TYR A 190 19.08 -1.59 3.97
CA TYR A 190 18.01 -1.04 3.16
C TYR A 190 17.55 -2.02 2.08
N MET A 191 16.23 -2.15 1.92
CA MET A 191 15.61 -2.85 0.79
C MET A 191 14.30 -2.16 0.40
N CYS A 192 13.90 -2.27 -0.86
CA CYS A 192 12.64 -1.73 -1.38
C CYS A 192 11.91 -2.74 -2.25
N ASP A 193 10.60 -2.55 -2.39
CA ASP A 193 9.72 -3.38 -3.20
C ASP A 193 9.59 -2.90 -4.66
N GLY A 194 10.15 -1.73 -4.96
CA GLY A 194 10.09 -1.13 -6.30
C GLY A 194 8.77 -0.42 -6.59
N ASN A 195 7.84 -0.39 -5.63
CA ASN A 195 6.52 0.18 -5.75
C ASN A 195 6.17 1.08 -4.54
N SER A 196 7.12 1.96 -4.20
CA SER A 196 7.00 3.00 -3.16
C SER A 196 7.05 2.50 -1.70
N VAL A 197 7.48 1.25 -1.46
CA VAL A 197 7.75 0.74 -0.11
C VAL A 197 9.23 0.46 0.09
N GLY A 198 9.76 0.92 1.21
CA GLY A 198 11.14 0.69 1.66
C GLY A 198 11.17 0.13 3.08
N ALA A 199 12.25 -0.54 3.45
CA ALA A 199 12.43 -1.08 4.79
C ALA A 199 13.88 -1.03 5.27
N SER A 200 14.05 -0.77 6.57
CA SER A 200 15.32 -0.77 7.30
C SER A 200 15.13 -1.23 8.74
N THR A 201 16.23 -1.48 9.45
CA THR A 201 16.19 -1.64 10.91
C THR A 201 16.21 -0.29 11.64
N ASP A 202 15.93 -0.33 12.94
CA ASP A 202 16.00 0.81 13.86
C ASP A 202 17.39 1.49 13.94
N LEU A 203 18.43 0.87 13.38
CA LEU A 203 19.75 1.48 13.22
C LEU A 203 19.68 2.82 12.49
N VAL A 204 18.76 3.00 11.53
CA VAL A 204 18.59 4.28 10.82
C VAL A 204 18.28 5.43 11.78
N PHE A 205 17.56 5.17 12.87
CA PHE A 205 17.27 6.16 13.91
C PHE A 205 18.45 6.36 14.86
N GLU A 206 19.19 5.29 15.16
CA GLU A 206 20.37 5.33 16.04
C GLU A 206 21.52 6.13 15.42
N GLU A 207 21.74 5.99 14.10
CA GLU A 207 22.81 6.67 13.36
C GLU A 207 22.45 8.11 12.95
N ASN A 208 21.17 8.47 12.97
CA ASN A 208 20.68 9.81 12.63
C ASN A 208 19.96 10.52 13.79
N PRO A 209 20.58 10.66 14.99
CA PRO A 209 19.89 11.17 16.19
C PRO A 209 19.47 12.65 16.09
N SER A 210 19.97 13.38 15.10
CA SER A 210 19.56 14.76 14.81
C SER A 210 18.30 14.86 13.96
N LEU A 211 17.87 13.77 13.33
CA LEU A 211 16.67 13.71 12.50
C LEU A 211 15.52 13.06 13.28
N THR A 212 14.31 13.59 13.10
CA THR A 212 13.09 12.92 13.56
C THR A 212 12.65 11.87 12.53
N GLN A 213 11.86 10.89 12.96
CA GLN A 213 11.29 9.89 12.04
C GLN A 213 10.62 10.55 10.82
N ALA A 214 9.77 11.56 11.03
CA ALA A 214 9.11 12.26 9.92
C ALA A 214 10.08 12.96 8.95
N GLN A 215 11.28 13.36 9.41
CA GLN A 215 12.31 13.93 8.52
C GLN A 215 13.01 12.83 7.72
N ILE A 216 13.24 11.67 8.32
CA ILE A 216 13.79 10.50 7.63
C ILE A 216 12.79 10.01 6.58
N ASP A 217 11.52 9.87 6.95
CA ASP A 217 10.42 9.52 6.04
C ASP A 217 10.35 10.50 4.86
N GLN A 218 10.50 11.81 5.13
CA GLN A 218 10.52 12.81 4.06
C GLN A 218 11.76 12.71 3.16
N LEU A 219 12.94 12.40 3.70
CA LEU A 219 14.16 12.22 2.90
C LEU A 219 14.05 11.00 1.98
N VAL A 220 13.59 9.85 2.49
CA VAL A 220 13.40 8.66 1.66
C VAL A 220 12.28 8.85 0.63
N LEU A 221 11.23 9.61 0.96
CA LEU A 221 10.22 10.00 -0.03
C LEU A 221 10.82 10.90 -1.13
N ASP A 222 11.50 11.98 -0.74
CA ASP A 222 11.99 13.00 -1.68
C ASP A 222 13.13 12.51 -2.57
N PHE A 223 13.96 11.57 -2.11
CA PHE A 223 15.11 11.08 -2.89
C PHE A 223 14.86 9.72 -3.54
N LEU A 224 14.00 8.87 -2.97
CA LEU A 224 13.82 7.48 -3.40
C LEU A 224 12.39 7.17 -3.87
N GLY A 225 11.44 8.08 -3.68
CA GLY A 225 10.04 7.85 -4.02
C GLY A 225 9.35 6.86 -3.07
N ILE A 226 9.84 6.71 -1.84
CA ILE A 226 9.29 5.77 -0.85
C ILE A 226 8.20 6.46 -0.04
N GLU A 227 6.94 6.09 -0.28
CA GLU A 227 5.77 6.60 0.44
C GLU A 227 5.56 5.89 1.78
N THR A 228 5.87 4.59 1.84
CA THR A 228 5.78 3.80 3.08
C THR A 228 7.16 3.27 3.46
N TYR A 229 7.68 3.73 4.60
CA TYR A 229 8.98 3.29 5.11
C TYR A 229 8.84 2.48 6.40
N HIS A 230 9.09 1.17 6.29
CA HIS A 230 9.03 0.24 7.42
C HIS A 230 10.37 0.22 8.17
N VAL A 231 10.38 0.84 9.35
CA VAL A 231 11.53 0.73 10.27
C VAL A 231 11.17 -0.22 11.41
N THR A 232 11.90 -1.34 11.51
CA THR A 232 11.63 -2.42 12.47
C THR A 232 12.82 -2.65 13.41
N LEU A 233 12.59 -3.29 14.56
CA LEU A 233 13.69 -3.72 15.42
C LEU A 233 14.52 -4.80 14.72
N ASP A 234 15.84 -4.77 14.88
CA ASP A 234 16.73 -5.83 14.40
C ASP A 234 16.59 -7.11 15.27
N PRO A 235 16.11 -8.24 14.73
CA PRO A 235 15.93 -9.48 15.47
C PRO A 235 17.23 -10.32 15.58
N LEU A 236 18.31 -9.93 14.90
CA LEU A 236 19.54 -10.70 14.87
C LEU A 236 20.33 -10.55 16.19
N ASP A 237 20.15 -9.41 16.88
CA ASP A 237 20.85 -9.01 18.10
C ASP A 237 22.38 -9.11 17.96
N ASP A 238 22.90 -8.61 16.83
CA ASP A 238 24.33 -8.54 16.54
C ASP A 238 24.74 -7.11 16.18
N TYR A 239 26.06 -6.88 16.10
CA TYR A 239 26.63 -5.55 15.93
C TYR A 239 26.23 -4.89 14.61
N ILE A 240 25.87 -5.65 13.57
CA ILE A 240 25.69 -5.04 12.24
C ILE A 240 24.32 -4.40 12.07
N LYS A 241 23.27 -4.96 12.70
CA LYS A 241 21.86 -4.53 12.58
C LYS A 241 21.37 -4.27 11.14
N HIS A 242 21.83 -5.05 10.18
CA HIS A 242 21.43 -4.91 8.78
C HIS A 242 20.23 -5.81 8.47
N ILE A 243 19.21 -5.25 7.80
CA ILE A 243 18.01 -5.98 7.41
C ILE A 243 18.32 -7.20 6.54
N ASP A 244 19.32 -7.13 5.64
CA ASP A 244 19.70 -8.22 4.75
C ASP A 244 20.25 -9.48 5.46
N CYS A 245 20.57 -9.38 6.75
CA CYS A 245 21.05 -10.49 7.57
C CYS A 245 19.90 -11.34 8.13
N TRP A 246 18.65 -10.88 8.03
CA TRP A 246 17.49 -11.58 8.58
C TRP A 246 16.20 -11.43 7.76
N GLY A 247 16.13 -10.52 6.80
CA GLY A 247 14.94 -10.24 6.00
C GLY A 247 15.27 -9.88 4.55
N LYS A 248 14.36 -10.17 3.62
CA LYS A 248 14.52 -9.82 2.19
C LYS A 248 13.17 -9.73 1.48
N PHE A 249 12.89 -8.65 0.75
CA PHE A 249 11.78 -8.65 -0.21
C PHE A 249 12.11 -9.57 -1.40
N LEU A 250 11.18 -10.45 -1.75
CA LEU A 250 11.30 -11.37 -2.89
C LEU A 250 10.44 -10.92 -4.08
N ASP A 251 9.35 -10.20 -3.81
CA ASP A 251 8.47 -9.55 -4.77
C ASP A 251 7.73 -8.41 -4.03
N VAL A 252 6.84 -7.68 -4.71
CA VAL A 252 6.08 -6.55 -4.15
C VAL A 252 5.27 -6.92 -2.90
N ASP A 253 4.72 -8.13 -2.86
CA ASP A 253 3.92 -8.65 -1.75
C ASP A 253 4.56 -9.86 -1.04
N LYS A 254 5.82 -10.19 -1.33
CA LYS A 254 6.52 -11.33 -0.72
C LYS A 254 7.74 -10.89 0.08
N VAL A 255 7.84 -11.35 1.32
CA VAL A 255 9.01 -11.11 2.17
C VAL A 255 9.50 -12.41 2.80
N LEU A 256 10.81 -12.65 2.71
CA LEU A 256 11.50 -13.73 3.38
C LEU A 256 12.03 -13.24 4.72
N ILE A 257 11.74 -13.97 5.80
CA ILE A 257 12.21 -13.68 7.15
C ILE A 257 12.92 -14.90 7.73
N GLY A 258 14.08 -14.68 8.34
CA GLY A 258 14.82 -15.72 9.05
C GLY A 258 14.00 -16.41 10.15
N GLN A 259 14.39 -17.62 10.48
CA GLN A 259 13.77 -18.40 11.54
C GLN A 259 14.84 -19.12 12.34
N VAL A 260 14.86 -18.87 13.64
CA VAL A 260 15.70 -19.58 14.61
C VAL A 260 14.86 -20.63 15.34
N PRO A 261 15.47 -21.68 15.93
CA PRO A 261 14.72 -22.65 16.72
C PRO A 261 14.07 -21.99 17.94
N ALA A 262 12.90 -22.48 18.38
CA ALA A 262 12.16 -21.93 19.53
C ALA A 262 12.93 -21.91 20.87
N SER A 263 14.10 -22.56 20.94
CA SER A 263 15.01 -22.50 22.09
C SER A 263 16.03 -21.35 22.03
N ASP A 264 16.17 -20.70 20.88
CA ASP A 264 17.02 -19.51 20.70
C ASP A 264 16.40 -18.32 21.42
N TYR A 265 17.24 -17.47 22.01
CA TYR A 265 16.77 -16.31 22.77
C TYR A 265 16.17 -15.21 21.87
N ARG A 266 16.55 -15.19 20.59
CA ARG A 266 16.06 -14.26 19.56
C ARG A 266 14.74 -14.70 18.94
N TYR A 267 14.23 -15.88 19.29
CA TYR A 267 13.06 -16.47 18.65
C TYR A 267 11.86 -15.51 18.62
N GLU A 268 11.54 -14.90 19.77
CA GLU A 268 10.41 -13.97 19.87
C GLU A 268 10.61 -12.72 19.00
N ASP A 269 11.84 -12.26 18.79
CA ASP A 269 12.13 -11.09 17.95
C ASP A 269 11.94 -11.43 16.47
N PHE A 270 12.40 -12.62 16.03
CA PHE A 270 12.14 -13.12 14.67
C PHE A 270 10.65 -13.35 14.41
N GLU A 271 9.91 -13.91 15.36
CA GLU A 271 8.45 -14.05 15.24
C GLU A 271 7.74 -12.69 15.26
N PHE A 272 8.24 -11.72 16.03
CA PHE A 272 7.70 -10.36 16.04
C PHE A 272 7.79 -9.70 14.67
N VAL A 273 8.98 -9.68 14.04
CA VAL A 273 9.14 -9.05 12.72
C VAL A 273 8.37 -9.79 11.62
N ALA A 274 8.29 -11.13 11.69
CA ALA A 274 7.48 -11.92 10.76
C ALA A 274 5.99 -11.56 10.89
N ASN A 275 5.46 -11.47 12.11
CA ASN A 275 4.07 -11.07 12.34
C ASN A 275 3.81 -9.60 11.97
N TYR A 276 4.80 -8.73 12.17
CA TYR A 276 4.71 -7.33 11.76
C TYR A 276 4.46 -7.25 10.24
N PHE A 277 5.33 -7.83 9.42
CA PHE A 277 5.16 -7.81 7.96
C PHE A 277 3.87 -8.50 7.52
N ALA A 278 3.51 -9.65 8.09
CA ALA A 278 2.26 -10.35 7.76
C ALA A 278 0.98 -9.52 8.04
N SER A 279 1.08 -8.51 8.91
CA SER A 279 0.00 -7.58 9.22
C SER A 279 0.04 -6.29 8.39
N GLN A 280 1.10 -6.06 7.59
CA GLN A 280 1.21 -4.91 6.71
C GLN A 280 0.59 -5.20 5.35
N THR A 281 0.02 -4.16 4.75
CA THR A 281 -0.47 -4.17 3.37
C THR A 281 0.67 -3.84 2.42
N SER A 282 0.86 -4.66 1.38
CA SER A 282 1.82 -4.46 0.30
C SER A 282 1.40 -3.31 -0.61
N ALA A 283 2.28 -2.88 -1.51
CA ALA A 283 1.93 -1.88 -2.50
C ALA A 283 0.87 -2.33 -3.53
N TRP A 284 0.63 -3.64 -3.64
CA TRP A 284 -0.48 -4.17 -4.46
C TRP A 284 -1.82 -4.19 -3.73
N GLY A 285 -1.85 -4.01 -2.41
CA GLY A 285 -3.07 -3.88 -1.61
C GLY A 285 -3.50 -5.14 -0.87
N ASN A 286 -2.89 -6.29 -1.13
CA ASN A 286 -2.97 -7.47 -0.26
C ASN A 286 -1.99 -7.36 0.91
N ASN A 287 -2.14 -8.23 1.93
CA ASN A 287 -1.12 -8.34 2.97
C ASN A 287 0.11 -9.08 2.46
N TYR A 288 1.29 -8.79 3.02
CA TYR A 288 2.51 -9.51 2.66
C TYR A 288 2.40 -11.01 2.94
N GLU A 289 2.79 -11.81 1.95
CA GLU A 289 3.12 -13.21 2.12
C GLU A 289 4.49 -13.35 2.78
N VAL A 290 4.48 -13.74 4.06
CA VAL A 290 5.71 -13.93 4.83
C VAL A 290 6.20 -15.36 4.74
N TYR A 291 7.31 -15.54 4.04
CA TYR A 291 8.03 -16.79 3.93
C TYR A 291 9.11 -16.90 5.01
N ARG A 292 9.36 -18.12 5.50
CA ARG A 292 10.31 -18.37 6.60
C ARG A 292 11.47 -19.22 6.11
N ILE A 293 12.69 -18.85 6.46
CA ILE A 293 13.90 -19.64 6.16
C ILE A 293 14.65 -20.00 7.43
N TYR A 294 14.91 -21.28 7.64
CA TYR A 294 15.55 -21.75 8.87
C TYR A 294 17.04 -21.38 8.90
N THR A 295 17.38 -20.39 9.72
CA THR A 295 18.71 -19.79 9.87
C THR A 295 19.13 -19.87 11.34
N PRO A 296 19.41 -21.07 11.87
CA PRO A 296 19.77 -21.28 13.30
C PRO A 296 21.15 -20.71 13.69
N GLY A 297 21.76 -19.90 12.82
CA GLY A 297 23.13 -19.41 12.85
C GLY A 297 23.59 -18.87 14.21
N GLY A 298 24.91 -18.88 14.38
CA GLY A 298 25.62 -18.47 15.57
C GLY A 298 27.11 -18.81 15.49
N TYR A 299 27.86 -18.50 16.56
CA TYR A 299 29.33 -18.54 16.55
C TYR A 299 30.00 -19.85 16.07
N SER A 300 29.29 -20.99 16.08
CA SER A 300 29.86 -22.28 15.65
C SER A 300 29.72 -22.58 14.16
N GLN A 301 28.70 -22.06 13.49
CA GLN A 301 28.46 -22.24 12.05
C GLN A 301 27.42 -21.22 11.57
N ALA A 302 27.80 -20.38 10.61
CA ALA A 302 26.93 -19.38 10.03
C ALA A 302 25.94 -20.00 9.03
N THR A 303 24.74 -19.43 8.95
CA THR A 303 23.65 -19.77 8.03
C THR A 303 23.02 -18.47 7.47
N PRO A 304 23.75 -17.66 6.70
CA PRO A 304 23.29 -16.34 6.25
C PRO A 304 22.33 -16.42 5.05
N TYR A 305 21.33 -17.30 5.09
CA TYR A 305 20.56 -17.66 3.91
C TYR A 305 19.67 -16.53 3.36
N THR A 306 19.31 -15.54 4.18
CA THR A 306 18.60 -14.32 3.73
C THR A 306 19.53 -13.35 2.98
N ASN A 307 20.85 -13.46 3.19
CA ASN A 307 21.88 -12.63 2.58
C ASN A 307 22.20 -13.09 1.14
N SER A 308 21.13 -13.38 0.39
CA SER A 308 21.13 -13.81 -1.00
C SER A 308 21.07 -12.62 -1.97
N LEU A 309 21.43 -12.86 -3.22
CA LEU A 309 21.31 -11.89 -4.32
C LEU A 309 20.27 -12.38 -5.31
N ILE A 310 19.27 -11.55 -5.61
CA ILE A 310 18.38 -11.76 -6.75
C ILE A 310 19.00 -11.01 -7.94
N LEU A 311 19.10 -11.68 -9.08
CA LEU A 311 19.69 -11.10 -10.28
C LEU A 311 18.94 -11.64 -11.51
N ASN A 312 17.99 -10.84 -11.99
CA ASN A 312 17.05 -11.25 -13.03
C ASN A 312 16.36 -12.57 -12.64
N ASN A 313 16.48 -13.63 -13.45
CA ASN A 313 15.86 -14.92 -13.19
C ASN A 313 16.71 -15.87 -12.31
N LYS A 314 17.78 -15.39 -11.66
CA LYS A 314 18.66 -16.17 -10.78
C LYS A 314 18.61 -15.68 -9.34
N VAL A 315 18.72 -16.61 -8.40
CA VAL A 315 18.87 -16.31 -6.96
C VAL A 315 20.11 -17.01 -6.43
N PHE A 316 21.08 -16.24 -5.97
CA PHE A 316 22.34 -16.75 -5.41
C PHE A 316 22.26 -16.79 -3.89
N VAL A 317 22.31 -17.99 -3.30
CA VAL A 317 22.15 -18.21 -1.86
C VAL A 317 23.50 -18.60 -1.24
N PRO A 318 24.00 -17.90 -0.22
CA PRO A 318 25.28 -18.24 0.40
C PRO A 318 25.20 -19.58 1.16
N GLN A 319 26.23 -20.42 0.99
CA GLN A 319 26.34 -21.73 1.65
C GLN A 319 27.64 -21.83 2.44
N THR A 320 27.59 -22.46 3.62
CA THR A 320 28.74 -22.56 4.55
C THR A 320 29.20 -23.99 4.79
N GLY A 321 28.57 -24.96 4.12
CA GLY A 321 28.72 -26.39 4.43
C GLY A 321 27.91 -26.78 5.66
N SER A 322 26.87 -26.01 5.98
CA SER A 322 25.91 -26.30 7.03
C SER A 322 25.00 -27.45 6.60
N GLN A 323 24.51 -28.22 7.58
CA GLN A 323 23.53 -29.27 7.31
C GLN A 323 22.19 -28.74 6.80
N TRP A 324 21.97 -27.42 6.89
CA TRP A 324 20.76 -26.72 6.47
C TRP A 324 20.87 -26.11 5.07
N ASP A 325 22.02 -26.21 4.41
CA ASP A 325 22.27 -25.61 3.10
C ASP A 325 21.28 -26.12 2.03
N ASP A 326 20.99 -27.42 2.01
CA ASP A 326 20.07 -28.03 1.04
C ASP A 326 18.61 -27.62 1.29
N GLU A 327 18.20 -27.47 2.55
CA GLU A 327 16.86 -27.03 2.93
C GLU A 327 16.63 -25.55 2.62
N ALA A 328 17.66 -24.73 2.79
CA ALA A 328 17.64 -23.32 2.39
C ALA A 328 17.44 -23.17 0.87
N ILE A 329 18.15 -23.94 0.05
CA ILE A 329 17.96 -23.94 -1.41
C ILE A 329 16.53 -24.36 -1.77
N ALA A 330 16.04 -25.46 -1.19
CA ALA A 330 14.68 -25.93 -1.44
C ALA A 330 13.62 -24.89 -1.02
N THR A 331 13.87 -24.10 0.02
CA THR A 331 12.99 -23.01 0.44
C THR A 331 12.90 -21.95 -0.66
N TYR A 332 14.03 -21.48 -1.20
CA TYR A 332 14.01 -20.53 -2.31
C TYR A 332 13.34 -21.10 -3.57
N GLU A 333 13.59 -22.36 -3.90
CA GLU A 333 12.95 -23.02 -5.06
C GLU A 333 11.41 -23.11 -4.93
N ASP A 334 10.90 -23.25 -3.71
CA ASP A 334 9.46 -23.31 -3.43
C ASP A 334 8.80 -21.93 -3.49
N VAL A 335 9.46 -20.90 -2.95
CA VAL A 335 8.87 -19.55 -2.79
C VAL A 335 9.14 -18.60 -3.96
N MET A 336 10.08 -18.95 -4.84
CA MET A 336 10.40 -18.24 -6.09
C MET A 336 10.40 -19.19 -7.29
N PRO A 337 9.27 -19.85 -7.62
CA PRO A 337 9.21 -20.82 -8.71
C PRO A 337 9.57 -20.18 -10.05
N GLY A 338 10.33 -20.91 -10.86
CA GLY A 338 10.83 -20.45 -12.17
C GLY A 338 12.19 -19.77 -12.11
N TYR A 339 12.59 -19.24 -10.94
CA TYR A 339 13.96 -18.76 -10.74
C TYR A 339 14.94 -19.94 -10.70
N GLU A 340 16.15 -19.72 -11.21
CA GLU A 340 17.27 -20.64 -11.03
C GLU A 340 18.00 -20.32 -9.72
N VAL A 341 17.80 -21.17 -8.71
CA VAL A 341 18.38 -21.02 -7.38
C VAL A 341 19.76 -21.69 -7.33
N ILE A 342 20.79 -20.92 -7.00
CA ILE A 342 22.20 -21.36 -7.04
C ILE A 342 22.84 -21.18 -5.68
N GLY A 343 23.28 -22.30 -5.08
CA GLY A 343 24.08 -22.30 -3.86
C GLY A 343 25.52 -21.85 -4.10
N VAL A 344 26.00 -20.89 -3.30
CA VAL A 344 27.34 -20.30 -3.43
C VAL A 344 28.15 -20.57 -2.16
N PHE A 345 28.96 -21.62 -2.21
CA PHE A 345 29.79 -22.02 -1.08
C PHE A 345 30.99 -21.09 -0.85
N SER A 346 31.20 -20.69 0.40
CA SER A 346 32.45 -20.07 0.88
C SER A 346 32.65 -20.30 2.37
N ASN A 347 33.91 -20.46 2.79
CA ASN A 347 34.28 -20.46 4.21
C ASN A 347 34.35 -19.04 4.81
N GLY A 348 34.16 -18.01 3.97
CA GLY A 348 34.25 -16.60 4.37
C GLY A 348 32.88 -15.94 4.59
N TRP A 349 31.79 -16.72 4.63
CA TRP A 349 30.46 -16.20 4.94
C TRP A 349 30.19 -16.24 6.43
N TYR A 350 29.54 -15.20 6.92
CA TYR A 350 29.11 -15.01 8.30
C TYR A 350 27.64 -14.61 8.32
N ASP A 351 26.95 -14.80 9.44
CA ASP A 351 25.55 -14.39 9.62
C ASP A 351 25.35 -12.88 9.42
N THR A 352 26.41 -12.10 9.63
CA THR A 352 26.45 -10.64 9.47
C THR A 352 27.15 -10.17 8.19
N ASP A 353 27.66 -11.08 7.35
CA ASP A 353 28.43 -10.70 6.15
C ASP A 353 28.57 -11.90 5.20
N ALA A 354 27.80 -11.90 4.12
CA ALA A 354 27.86 -12.94 3.11
C ALA A 354 27.77 -12.38 1.69
N LEU A 355 26.93 -12.99 0.84
CA LEU A 355 26.94 -12.76 -0.59
C LEU A 355 26.32 -11.41 -0.96
N HIS A 356 25.16 -11.10 -0.39
CA HIS A 356 24.45 -9.84 -0.64
C HIS A 356 25.30 -8.64 -0.24
N CYS A 357 25.97 -8.68 0.93
CA CYS A 357 26.82 -7.58 1.42
C CYS A 357 27.98 -7.22 0.48
N ARG A 358 28.37 -8.13 -0.42
CA ARG A 358 29.55 -7.99 -1.29
C ARG A 358 29.20 -7.86 -2.77
N THR A 359 27.92 -7.60 -3.06
CA THR A 359 27.39 -7.46 -4.42
C THR A 359 26.33 -6.37 -4.47
N ARG A 360 26.17 -5.73 -5.64
CA ARG A 360 25.15 -4.71 -5.88
C ARG A 360 24.63 -4.82 -7.31
N GLY A 361 23.32 -5.04 -7.49
CA GLY A 361 22.69 -5.00 -8.81
C GLY A 361 22.79 -3.60 -9.42
N ILE A 362 22.94 -3.53 -10.74
CA ILE A 362 22.90 -2.28 -11.51
C ILE A 362 21.59 -2.28 -12.29
N ALA A 363 20.71 -1.34 -11.92
CA ALA A 363 19.41 -1.18 -12.57
C ALA A 363 19.59 -1.00 -14.07
N ASP A 364 18.74 -1.66 -14.85
CA ASP A 364 18.77 -1.54 -16.31
C ASP A 364 18.39 -0.13 -16.75
N ARG A 365 19.33 0.58 -17.37
CA ARG A 365 19.13 1.96 -17.84
C ARG A 365 18.19 2.05 -19.03
N ASN A 366 17.94 0.93 -19.70
CA ASN A 366 17.03 0.82 -20.84
C ASN A 366 15.83 -0.07 -20.52
N MET A 367 15.50 -0.24 -19.23
CA MET A 367 14.43 -1.10 -18.75
C MET A 367 13.12 -0.91 -19.53
N LEU A 368 12.55 -2.02 -19.99
CA LEU A 368 11.15 -2.04 -20.40
C LEU A 368 10.29 -2.22 -19.15
N TYR A 369 9.85 -1.13 -18.55
CA TYR A 369 9.12 -1.15 -17.28
C TYR A 369 7.63 -1.42 -17.52
N ILE A 370 7.07 -2.42 -16.84
CA ILE A 370 5.63 -2.70 -16.83
C ILE A 370 5.09 -2.39 -15.43
N GLN A 371 4.31 -1.32 -15.32
CA GLN A 371 3.59 -0.98 -14.11
C GLN A 371 2.16 -1.54 -14.17
N HIS A 372 1.83 -2.38 -13.20
CA HIS A 372 0.52 -3.00 -13.10
C HIS A 372 0.15 -3.20 -11.64
N ASN A 373 -1.10 -2.88 -11.30
CA ASN A 373 -1.69 -3.28 -10.03
C ASN A 373 -2.49 -4.56 -10.28
N PRO A 374 -2.10 -5.69 -9.68
CA PRO A 374 -2.75 -6.95 -9.93
C PRO A 374 -4.17 -7.00 -9.41
N ILE A 375 -4.96 -7.84 -10.06
CA ILE A 375 -6.27 -8.25 -9.56
C ILE A 375 -6.00 -9.36 -8.56
N LEU A 376 -6.22 -9.09 -7.28
CA LEU A 376 -5.85 -9.99 -6.17
C LEU A 376 -7.07 -10.66 -5.49
N ASP A 377 -8.27 -10.13 -5.72
CA ASP A 377 -9.50 -10.49 -5.00
C ASP A 377 -10.49 -11.31 -5.85
N GLU A 378 -11.60 -11.69 -5.23
CA GLU A 378 -12.75 -12.22 -5.94
C GLU A 378 -13.37 -11.19 -6.90
N VAL A 379 -13.44 -11.52 -8.20
CA VAL A 379 -14.17 -10.71 -9.18
C VAL A 379 -15.58 -11.28 -9.45
N PRO A 380 -16.58 -10.43 -9.71
CA PRO A 380 -17.94 -10.89 -10.01
C PRO A 380 -18.01 -11.76 -11.27
N ALA A 381 -18.74 -12.87 -11.20
CA ALA A 381 -19.03 -13.69 -12.37
C ALA A 381 -19.91 -12.95 -13.39
N GLY A 382 -19.69 -13.25 -14.68
CA GLY A 382 -20.54 -12.76 -15.78
C GLY A 382 -20.21 -11.35 -16.29
N GLU A 383 -19.17 -10.71 -15.78
CA GLU A 383 -18.67 -9.42 -16.24
C GLU A 383 -17.30 -9.57 -16.93
N ASP A 384 -17.06 -8.71 -17.91
CA ASP A 384 -15.74 -8.59 -18.56
C ASP A 384 -14.73 -8.02 -17.56
N ILE A 385 -13.49 -8.53 -17.58
CA ILE A 385 -12.45 -8.18 -16.61
C ILE A 385 -11.34 -7.41 -17.33
N ASP A 386 -11.15 -6.15 -16.94
CA ASP A 386 -10.13 -5.28 -17.51
C ASP A 386 -8.77 -5.51 -16.83
N VAL A 387 -7.77 -5.88 -17.63
CA VAL A 387 -6.36 -5.91 -17.22
C VAL A 387 -5.68 -4.68 -17.81
N VAL A 388 -5.24 -3.76 -16.96
CA VAL A 388 -4.65 -2.47 -17.35
C VAL A 388 -3.20 -2.40 -16.90
N ALA A 389 -2.31 -1.89 -17.74
CA ALA A 389 -0.91 -1.64 -17.36
C ALA A 389 -0.36 -0.42 -18.09
N GLN A 390 0.60 0.24 -17.45
CA GLN A 390 1.49 1.19 -18.11
C GLN A 390 2.75 0.46 -18.55
N ILE A 391 3.14 0.59 -19.82
CA ILE A 391 4.30 -0.11 -20.40
C ILE A 391 5.24 0.95 -20.96
N ILE A 392 6.37 1.16 -20.28
CA ILE A 392 7.25 2.30 -20.48
C ILE A 392 8.65 1.80 -20.87
N PRO A 393 9.08 1.98 -22.12
CA PRO A 393 10.46 1.69 -22.53
C PRO A 393 11.38 2.84 -22.09
N TYR A 394 12.20 2.64 -21.05
CA TYR A 394 13.16 3.65 -20.59
C TYR A 394 14.21 3.95 -21.67
N SER A 395 14.43 3.01 -22.59
CA SER A 395 15.23 3.21 -23.81
C SER A 395 14.72 4.33 -24.73
N GLY A 396 13.44 4.72 -24.60
CA GLY A 396 12.75 5.63 -25.52
C GLY A 396 12.40 5.01 -26.88
N GLU A 397 12.67 3.73 -27.07
CA GLU A 397 12.36 2.98 -28.29
C GLU A 397 10.89 2.52 -28.31
N ASP A 398 10.33 2.28 -29.50
CA ASP A 398 8.93 1.91 -29.64
C ASP A 398 8.67 0.47 -29.12
N VAL A 399 7.54 0.27 -28.43
CA VAL A 399 7.05 -1.06 -28.06
C VAL A 399 6.41 -1.76 -29.28
N TYR A 400 6.68 -3.06 -29.44
CA TYR A 400 6.08 -3.84 -30.52
C TYR A 400 4.59 -4.08 -30.27
N ALA A 401 3.74 -3.62 -31.19
CA ALA A 401 2.29 -3.73 -31.02
C ALA A 401 1.77 -5.19 -30.88
N ASP A 402 2.51 -6.17 -31.41
CA ASP A 402 2.21 -7.61 -31.30
C ASP A 402 2.89 -8.31 -30.12
N SER A 403 3.71 -7.59 -29.32
CA SER A 403 4.31 -8.09 -28.08
C SER A 403 3.53 -7.69 -26.82
N LEU A 404 2.62 -6.71 -26.91
CA LEU A 404 1.79 -6.24 -25.81
C LEU A 404 0.67 -7.24 -25.52
N LEU A 405 0.90 -8.16 -24.58
CA LEU A 405 0.02 -9.32 -24.37
C LEU A 405 -0.41 -9.45 -22.91
N VAL A 406 -1.66 -9.85 -22.71
CA VAL A 406 -2.10 -10.52 -21.48
C VAL A 406 -2.19 -12.00 -21.76
N ARG A 407 -1.43 -12.79 -20.99
CA ARG A 407 -1.45 -14.26 -21.04
C ARG A 407 -2.24 -14.73 -19.83
N TYR A 408 -3.38 -15.38 -20.05
CA TYR A 408 -4.24 -15.85 -18.94
C TYR A 408 -4.69 -17.29 -19.14
N LYS A 409 -4.79 -18.06 -18.06
CA LYS A 409 -5.37 -19.40 -18.04
C LYS A 409 -6.53 -19.46 -17.06
N ILE A 410 -7.46 -20.38 -17.34
CA ILE A 410 -8.62 -20.67 -16.49
C ILE A 410 -8.37 -22.03 -15.87
N ASP A 411 -8.40 -22.10 -14.54
CA ASP A 411 -8.06 -23.27 -13.74
C ASP A 411 -6.73 -23.89 -14.20
N ASN A 412 -6.70 -25.23 -14.32
CA ASN A 412 -5.56 -25.98 -14.84
C ASN A 412 -5.50 -26.03 -16.38
N GLY A 413 -6.09 -25.04 -17.07
CA GLY A 413 -6.07 -24.92 -18.52
C GLY A 413 -4.72 -24.45 -19.07
N ASN A 414 -4.67 -24.28 -20.40
CA ASN A 414 -3.52 -23.65 -21.06
C ASN A 414 -3.67 -22.13 -21.06
N PHE A 415 -2.55 -21.40 -21.08
CA PHE A 415 -2.54 -19.96 -21.30
C PHE A 415 -3.11 -19.59 -22.67
N ASN A 416 -4.14 -18.76 -22.65
CA ASN A 416 -4.67 -18.02 -23.78
C ASN A 416 -3.92 -16.69 -23.91
N THR A 417 -4.17 -15.96 -25.00
CA THR A 417 -3.43 -14.73 -25.30
C THR A 417 -4.40 -13.67 -25.79
N LEU A 418 -4.33 -12.51 -25.16
CA LEU A 418 -5.05 -11.31 -25.53
C LEU A 418 -4.00 -10.27 -25.93
N ILE A 419 -4.23 -9.57 -27.03
CA ILE A 419 -3.42 -8.42 -27.42
C ILE A 419 -3.97 -7.20 -26.68
N MET A 420 -3.09 -6.44 -26.02
CA MET A 420 -3.47 -5.21 -25.35
C MET A 420 -3.67 -4.08 -26.36
N THR A 421 -4.63 -3.22 -26.08
CA THR A 421 -4.96 -2.03 -26.88
C THR A 421 -4.47 -0.78 -26.14
N SER A 422 -3.83 0.15 -26.86
CA SER A 422 -3.39 1.41 -26.29
C SER A 422 -4.59 2.30 -25.91
N ALA A 423 -4.56 2.82 -24.69
CA ALA A 423 -5.43 3.89 -24.19
C ALA A 423 -4.74 5.27 -24.24
N GLY A 424 -3.50 5.35 -24.74
CA GLY A 424 -2.68 6.57 -24.79
C GLY A 424 -1.84 6.80 -23.52
N ASN A 425 -0.82 7.66 -23.63
CA ASN A 425 0.14 7.95 -22.55
C ASN A 425 0.74 6.66 -21.95
N ASP A 426 1.20 5.74 -22.81
CA ASP A 426 1.79 4.46 -22.44
C ASP A 426 0.87 3.52 -21.64
N ASN A 427 -0.42 3.82 -21.55
CA ASN A 427 -1.43 2.94 -20.95
C ASN A 427 -1.97 1.96 -21.98
N TYR A 428 -2.11 0.71 -21.56
CA TYR A 428 -2.62 -0.39 -22.35
C TYR A 428 -3.64 -1.18 -21.55
N PHE A 429 -4.63 -1.76 -22.22
CA PHE A 429 -5.60 -2.64 -21.58
C PHE A 429 -5.94 -3.84 -22.46
N ALA A 430 -6.26 -4.96 -21.83
CA ALA A 430 -6.91 -6.10 -22.48
C ALA A 430 -8.09 -6.55 -21.64
N VAL A 431 -9.08 -7.13 -22.30
CA VAL A 431 -10.33 -7.57 -21.67
C VAL A 431 -10.37 -9.09 -21.64
N ILE A 432 -10.28 -9.67 -20.45
CA ILE A 432 -10.59 -11.09 -20.25
C ILE A 432 -12.11 -11.24 -20.32
N PRO A 433 -12.66 -12.00 -21.29
CA PRO A 433 -14.11 -12.12 -21.45
C PRO A 433 -14.78 -12.70 -20.22
N ALA A 434 -16.02 -12.31 -19.96
CA ALA A 434 -16.82 -12.80 -18.83
C ALA A 434 -16.72 -14.31 -18.57
N LEU A 435 -16.44 -14.66 -17.32
CA LEU A 435 -16.17 -16.03 -16.87
C LEU A 435 -17.24 -16.56 -15.91
N ALA A 436 -17.29 -17.88 -15.79
CA ALA A 436 -18.22 -18.54 -14.89
C ALA A 436 -17.73 -18.47 -13.43
N SER A 437 -18.68 -18.45 -12.50
CA SER A 437 -18.39 -18.58 -11.08
C SER A 437 -17.62 -19.87 -10.77
N GLY A 438 -16.68 -19.74 -9.83
CA GLY A 438 -15.86 -20.84 -9.30
C GLY A 438 -14.59 -21.11 -10.10
N SER A 439 -14.29 -20.30 -11.11
CA SER A 439 -13.04 -20.38 -11.87
C SER A 439 -11.91 -19.64 -11.17
N GLU A 440 -10.73 -20.23 -11.15
CA GLU A 440 -9.48 -19.56 -10.78
C GLU A 440 -8.77 -19.07 -12.05
N ILE A 441 -8.33 -17.83 -12.06
CA ILE A 441 -7.67 -17.21 -13.20
C ILE A 441 -6.25 -16.90 -12.81
N SER A 442 -5.30 -17.42 -13.59
CA SER A 442 -3.91 -16.97 -13.49
C SER A 442 -3.54 -16.17 -14.73
N TYR A 443 -2.90 -15.02 -14.58
CA TYR A 443 -2.47 -14.21 -15.70
C TYR A 443 -1.13 -13.50 -15.46
N TYR A 444 -0.45 -13.14 -16.54
CA TYR A 444 0.71 -12.26 -16.53
C TYR A 444 0.69 -11.37 -17.77
N ILE A 445 1.42 -10.26 -17.72
CA ILE A 445 1.57 -9.32 -18.82
C ILE A 445 2.92 -9.56 -19.48
N HIS A 446 2.99 -9.41 -20.80
CA HIS A 446 4.22 -9.49 -21.57
C HIS A 446 4.35 -8.26 -22.47
N ALA A 447 5.58 -7.78 -22.64
CA ALA A 447 5.92 -6.75 -23.62
C ALA A 447 7.34 -6.93 -24.15
N ALA A 448 7.61 -6.38 -25.33
CA ALA A 448 8.93 -6.26 -25.93
C ALA A 448 9.03 -4.98 -26.76
N ASP A 449 10.23 -4.41 -26.85
CA ASP A 449 10.50 -3.13 -27.53
C ASP A 449 11.63 -3.20 -28.58
N GLU A 450 11.80 -2.13 -29.34
CA GLU A 450 12.82 -2.02 -30.40
C GLU A 450 14.27 -1.93 -29.88
N SER A 451 14.47 -1.71 -28.58
CA SER A 451 15.80 -1.77 -27.95
C SER A 451 16.29 -3.22 -27.74
N GLY A 452 15.36 -4.18 -27.85
CA GLY A 452 15.62 -5.61 -27.70
C GLY A 452 15.23 -6.18 -26.34
N HIS A 453 14.64 -5.36 -25.46
CA HIS A 453 14.12 -5.84 -24.19
C HIS A 453 12.81 -6.60 -24.41
N SER A 454 12.62 -7.65 -23.62
CA SER A 454 11.42 -8.46 -23.60
C SER A 454 11.22 -8.95 -22.17
N THR A 455 10.12 -8.56 -21.55
CA THR A 455 9.89 -8.80 -20.13
C THR A 455 8.44 -9.20 -19.86
N ASN A 456 8.22 -9.71 -18.65
CA ASN A 456 6.90 -10.01 -18.12
C ASN A 456 6.62 -9.20 -16.86
N HIS A 457 5.35 -9.14 -16.47
CA HIS A 457 4.94 -8.74 -15.14
C HIS A 457 3.96 -9.78 -14.57
N PRO A 458 4.31 -10.48 -13.46
CA PRO A 458 5.61 -10.45 -12.77
C PRO A 458 6.77 -10.93 -13.64
N LEU A 459 8.03 -10.67 -13.26
CA LEU A 459 9.22 -10.90 -14.11
C LEU A 459 9.31 -12.33 -14.65
N ILE A 460 9.00 -13.32 -13.81
CA ILE A 460 9.09 -14.74 -14.17
C ILE A 460 7.84 -15.28 -14.92
N GLY A 461 6.84 -14.42 -15.15
CA GLY A 461 5.72 -14.68 -16.05
C GLY A 461 4.88 -15.90 -15.66
N GLU A 462 4.94 -16.96 -16.48
CA GLU A 462 4.05 -18.13 -16.30
C GLU A 462 4.30 -18.96 -15.04
N PHE A 463 5.47 -18.80 -14.41
CA PHE A 463 5.83 -19.52 -13.18
C PHE A 463 5.25 -18.86 -11.94
N GLU A 464 5.08 -17.54 -11.94
CA GLU A 464 4.41 -16.75 -10.90
C GLU A 464 3.42 -15.77 -11.52
N PRO A 465 2.34 -16.27 -12.14
CA PRO A 465 1.28 -15.40 -12.63
C PRO A 465 0.52 -14.80 -11.43
N HIS A 466 -0.05 -13.61 -11.62
CA HIS A 466 -1.09 -13.12 -10.71
C HIS A 466 -2.28 -14.06 -10.72
N VAL A 467 -2.92 -14.25 -9.57
CA VAL A 467 -4.06 -15.17 -9.41
C VAL A 467 -5.22 -14.44 -8.76
N PHE A 468 -6.41 -14.62 -9.33
CA PHE A 468 -7.67 -14.22 -8.71
C PHE A 468 -8.75 -15.26 -8.97
N THR A 469 -9.83 -15.23 -8.19
CA THR A 469 -10.96 -16.14 -8.36
C THR A 469 -12.19 -15.41 -8.84
N VAL A 470 -12.98 -16.05 -9.71
CA VAL A 470 -14.26 -15.53 -10.16
C VAL A 470 -15.32 -16.06 -9.21
N SER A 471 -15.88 -15.21 -8.36
CA SER A 471 -16.87 -15.66 -7.39
C SER A 471 -18.28 -15.54 -7.93
N GLY A 472 -19.13 -16.48 -7.51
CA GLY A 472 -20.58 -16.42 -7.76
C GLY A 472 -21.30 -15.52 -6.76
N ASN A 473 -20.56 -14.93 -5.82
CA ASN A 473 -21.13 -14.15 -4.74
C ASN A 473 -21.48 -12.75 -5.25
N GLN A 474 -22.78 -12.59 -5.48
CA GLN A 474 -23.44 -11.30 -5.34
C GLN A 474 -23.00 -10.66 -4.01
N ASN A 475 -22.83 -9.34 -3.97
CA ASN A 475 -22.56 -8.56 -2.75
C ASN A 475 -23.35 -9.13 -1.54
N PRO A 476 -22.79 -9.25 -0.31
CA PRO A 476 -23.59 -9.70 0.84
C PRO A 476 -24.82 -8.81 1.03
N ALA A 477 -25.91 -9.34 1.59
CA ALA A 477 -27.10 -8.54 1.86
C ALA A 477 -26.76 -7.39 2.84
N GLU A 478 -27.31 -6.20 2.67
CA GLU A 478 -26.97 -5.04 3.51
C GLU A 478 -28.25 -4.28 3.84
N LEU A 479 -28.59 -4.20 5.13
CA LEU A 479 -29.84 -3.60 5.59
C LEU A 479 -29.67 -2.10 5.84
N VAL A 480 -30.54 -1.29 5.22
CA VAL A 480 -30.71 0.13 5.51
C VAL A 480 -32.12 0.37 6.00
N VAL A 481 -32.26 1.14 7.08
CA VAL A 481 -33.57 1.51 7.67
C VAL A 481 -33.77 3.02 7.70
N ASP A 482 -34.95 3.49 7.32
CA ASP A 482 -35.31 4.91 7.33
C ASP A 482 -36.78 5.10 7.81
N PRO A 483 -37.05 5.84 8.90
CA PRO A 483 -36.08 6.52 9.76
C PRO A 483 -35.37 5.56 10.73
N THR A 484 -34.17 5.95 11.18
CA THR A 484 -33.35 5.18 12.14
C THR A 484 -33.78 5.34 13.60
N SER A 485 -34.76 6.22 13.88
CA SER A 485 -35.37 6.41 15.21
C SER A 485 -36.72 7.11 15.11
N PHE A 486 -37.53 6.97 16.16
CA PHE A 486 -38.82 7.65 16.30
C PHE A 486 -38.85 8.47 17.60
N THR A 487 -39.39 9.69 17.53
CA THR A 487 -39.68 10.52 18.71
C THR A 487 -41.11 11.06 18.58
N LEU A 488 -41.99 10.61 19.47
CA LEU A 488 -43.44 10.80 19.39
C LEU A 488 -43.99 11.45 20.65
N GLU A 489 -45.02 12.27 20.49
CA GLU A 489 -45.82 12.81 21.61
C GLU A 489 -47.29 12.49 21.33
N MET A 490 -47.94 11.76 22.23
CA MET A 490 -49.32 11.28 22.10
C MET A 490 -50.10 11.55 23.38
N ALA A 491 -51.41 11.77 23.29
CA ALA A 491 -52.27 11.85 24.47
C ALA A 491 -52.77 10.46 24.90
N THR A 492 -53.06 10.27 26.19
CA THR A 492 -53.58 8.98 26.69
C THR A 492 -54.85 8.54 25.95
N GLY A 493 -54.81 7.35 25.34
CA GLY A 493 -55.91 6.75 24.59
C GLY A 493 -55.89 7.01 23.09
N GLU A 494 -54.80 7.56 22.55
CA GLU A 494 -54.58 7.75 21.12
C GLU A 494 -53.89 6.54 20.48
N ILE A 495 -54.21 6.35 19.20
CA ILE A 495 -53.54 5.41 18.30
C ILE A 495 -52.90 6.21 17.17
N LEU A 496 -51.61 5.95 16.91
CA LEU A 496 -50.84 6.54 15.81
C LEU A 496 -50.21 5.43 14.99
N ILE A 497 -50.17 5.60 13.68
CA ILE A 497 -49.48 4.68 12.76
C ILE A 497 -48.37 5.46 12.07
N GLU A 498 -47.14 4.98 12.22
CA GLU A 498 -45.98 5.43 11.45
C GLU A 498 -45.47 4.31 10.54
N VAL A 499 -44.65 4.67 9.56
CA VAL A 499 -44.05 3.71 8.64
C VAL A 499 -42.54 3.89 8.61
N MET A 500 -41.82 2.77 8.70
CA MET A 500 -40.39 2.68 8.45
C MET A 500 -40.16 1.94 7.13
N GLU A 501 -39.22 2.40 6.31
CA GLU A 501 -38.74 1.66 5.15
C GLU A 501 -37.50 0.84 5.52
N MET A 502 -37.49 -0.44 5.15
CA MET A 502 -36.33 -1.32 5.20
C MET A 502 -35.92 -1.64 3.76
N SER A 503 -34.64 -1.45 3.43
CA SER A 503 -34.07 -1.72 2.12
C SER A 503 -32.87 -2.64 2.21
N ASN A 504 -32.81 -3.64 1.33
CA ASN A 504 -31.63 -4.46 1.15
C ASN A 504 -30.81 -3.90 -0.01
N ILE A 505 -29.75 -3.16 0.29
CA ILE A 505 -28.85 -2.56 -0.72
C ILE A 505 -27.74 -3.52 -1.16
N GLY A 506 -27.70 -4.71 -0.55
CA GLY A 506 -26.80 -5.79 -0.90
C GLY A 506 -27.31 -6.70 -2.02
N GLY A 507 -26.53 -7.72 -2.33
CA GLY A 507 -26.71 -8.61 -3.48
C GLY A 507 -27.32 -9.99 -3.17
N LEU A 508 -27.46 -10.37 -1.89
CA LEU A 508 -28.12 -11.61 -1.46
C LEU A 508 -29.48 -11.30 -0.80
N PRO A 509 -30.47 -12.20 -0.83
CA PRO A 509 -31.69 -12.05 -0.03
C PRO A 509 -31.37 -12.17 1.46
N MET A 510 -32.10 -11.44 2.31
CA MET A 510 -32.01 -11.52 3.77
C MET A 510 -33.38 -11.92 4.36
N ASP A 511 -33.37 -12.77 5.38
CA ASP A 511 -34.53 -13.01 6.23
C ASP A 511 -34.43 -12.10 7.46
N PHE A 512 -35.47 -11.33 7.76
CA PHE A 512 -35.47 -10.43 8.93
C PHE A 512 -36.54 -10.85 9.93
N THR A 513 -36.24 -10.62 11.21
CA THR A 513 -37.22 -10.67 12.31
C THR A 513 -37.14 -9.40 13.12
N ILE A 514 -38.29 -8.86 13.54
CA ILE A 514 -38.38 -7.64 14.34
C ILE A 514 -38.95 -8.02 15.70
N THR A 515 -38.26 -7.61 16.77
CA THR A 515 -38.68 -7.86 18.16
C THR A 515 -38.72 -6.56 18.95
N GLU A 516 -39.69 -6.50 19.87
CA GLU A 516 -39.91 -5.37 20.77
C GLU A 516 -40.42 -5.90 22.14
N SER A 517 -40.47 -5.04 23.17
CA SER A 517 -40.87 -5.41 24.54
C SER A 517 -41.93 -4.51 25.17
N ALA A 518 -42.48 -3.57 24.40
CA ALA A 518 -43.47 -2.59 24.78
C ALA A 518 -44.89 -3.02 24.39
N ASP A 519 -45.75 -3.23 25.39
CA ASP A 519 -47.17 -3.58 25.20
C ASP A 519 -48.01 -2.52 24.42
N TRP A 520 -47.44 -1.34 24.15
CA TRP A 520 -48.05 -0.20 23.44
C TRP A 520 -47.57 -0.03 21.99
N LEU A 521 -46.73 -0.93 21.49
CA LEU A 521 -46.22 -0.93 20.12
C LEU A 521 -46.58 -2.24 19.42
N SER A 522 -47.10 -2.15 18.19
CA SER A 522 -47.35 -3.30 17.31
C SER A 522 -46.68 -3.08 15.96
N ILE A 523 -46.13 -4.15 15.38
CA ILE A 523 -45.29 -4.11 14.16
C ILE A 523 -45.88 -5.05 13.11
N ASP A 524 -46.05 -4.57 11.87
CA ASP A 524 -46.48 -5.41 10.73
C ASP A 524 -45.77 -5.02 9.43
N PRO A 525 -45.08 -5.93 8.73
CA PRO A 525 -44.75 -7.30 9.14
C PRO A 525 -43.60 -7.35 10.17
N SER A 526 -43.68 -8.27 11.14
CA SER A 526 -42.59 -8.51 12.11
C SER A 526 -41.58 -9.58 11.67
N ILE A 527 -41.80 -10.22 10.53
CA ILE A 527 -40.90 -11.21 9.91
C ILE A 527 -41.11 -11.18 8.40
N GLY A 528 -40.03 -11.37 7.64
CA GLY A 528 -40.13 -11.47 6.20
C GLY A 528 -38.80 -11.81 5.53
N THR A 529 -38.83 -11.87 4.21
CA THR A 529 -37.64 -12.03 3.36
C THR A 529 -37.54 -10.81 2.47
N LEU A 530 -36.38 -10.16 2.44
CA LEU A 530 -36.08 -9.00 1.61
C LEU A 530 -35.03 -9.38 0.56
N ASN A 531 -35.45 -9.48 -0.70
CA ASN A 531 -34.55 -9.81 -1.81
C ASN A 531 -33.54 -8.68 -2.07
N ALA A 532 -32.45 -9.00 -2.75
CA ALA A 532 -31.43 -8.04 -3.18
C ALA A 532 -32.05 -6.86 -3.96
N GLY A 533 -31.68 -5.63 -3.57
CA GLY A 533 -32.19 -4.39 -4.16
C GLY A 533 -33.67 -4.08 -3.90
N ALA A 534 -34.35 -4.88 -3.06
CA ALA A 534 -35.75 -4.66 -2.74
C ALA A 534 -35.92 -3.87 -1.43
N SER A 535 -37.04 -3.16 -1.35
CA SER A 535 -37.47 -2.43 -0.16
C SER A 535 -38.85 -2.91 0.29
N THR A 536 -39.09 -2.83 1.60
CA THR A 536 -40.38 -3.12 2.23
C THR A 536 -40.72 -2.05 3.24
N SER A 537 -42.01 -1.79 3.42
CA SER A 537 -42.51 -0.89 4.46
C SER A 537 -42.93 -1.69 5.68
N ILE A 538 -42.55 -1.22 6.86
CA ILE A 538 -42.94 -1.75 8.17
C ILE A 538 -43.87 -0.73 8.82
N GLU A 539 -45.10 -1.16 9.11
CA GLU A 539 -46.09 -0.36 9.82
C GLU A 539 -45.88 -0.48 11.33
N LEU A 540 -45.76 0.66 12.01
CA LEU A 540 -45.60 0.78 13.44
C LEU A 540 -46.87 1.40 14.03
N THR A 541 -47.65 0.61 14.75
CA THR A 541 -48.85 1.08 15.44
C THR A 541 -48.55 1.33 16.91
N PHE A 542 -48.67 2.58 17.33
CA PHE A 542 -48.55 3.03 18.72
C PHE A 542 -49.95 3.13 19.32
N ASP A 543 -50.23 2.43 20.42
CA ASP A 543 -51.51 2.49 21.13
C ASP A 543 -51.29 2.87 22.60
N THR A 544 -51.71 4.09 22.96
CA THR A 544 -51.56 4.61 24.32
C THR A 544 -52.76 4.32 25.24
N ALA A 545 -53.68 3.45 24.81
CA ALA A 545 -54.81 3.03 25.62
C ALA A 545 -54.35 2.39 26.94
N GLY A 546 -54.72 3.01 28.06
CA GLY A 546 -54.37 2.51 29.40
C GLY A 546 -52.98 2.91 29.89
N MET A 547 -52.20 3.63 29.08
CA MET A 547 -50.93 4.22 29.54
C MET A 547 -51.17 5.43 30.44
N THR A 548 -50.23 5.71 31.35
CA THR A 548 -50.22 6.93 32.16
C THR A 548 -49.42 8.02 31.46
N ALA A 549 -49.69 9.29 31.77
CA ALA A 549 -48.83 10.37 31.28
C ALA A 549 -47.40 10.20 31.80
N GLY A 550 -46.41 10.33 30.91
CA GLY A 550 -45.00 10.05 31.18
C GLY A 550 -44.21 9.76 29.91
N ASN A 551 -42.89 9.56 30.05
CA ASN A 551 -42.00 9.22 28.94
C ASN A 551 -41.72 7.72 28.95
N TYR A 552 -41.73 7.11 27.77
CA TYR A 552 -41.54 5.70 27.51
C TYR A 552 -40.49 5.56 26.42
N SER A 553 -39.56 4.62 26.57
CA SER A 553 -38.54 4.32 25.56
C SER A 553 -38.46 2.82 25.38
N VAL A 554 -38.33 2.37 24.13
CA VAL A 554 -38.12 0.97 23.78
C VAL A 554 -37.13 0.85 22.63
N ASP A 555 -36.30 -0.18 22.70
CA ASP A 555 -35.42 -0.59 21.61
C ASP A 555 -36.18 -1.59 20.73
N MET A 556 -36.37 -1.25 19.47
CA MET A 556 -36.82 -2.21 18.46
C MET A 556 -35.59 -2.85 17.84
N ILE A 557 -35.53 -4.18 17.89
CA ILE A 557 -34.38 -4.95 17.39
C ILE A 557 -34.80 -5.66 16.10
N ILE A 558 -34.13 -5.30 15.01
CA ILE A 558 -34.23 -6.00 13.73
C ILE A 558 -33.05 -6.98 13.67
N ASN A 559 -33.36 -8.27 13.65
CA ASN A 559 -32.37 -9.33 13.51
C ASN A 559 -32.33 -9.83 12.07
N ASP A 560 -31.13 -9.66 11.53
CA ASP A 560 -30.57 -9.98 10.25
C ASP A 560 -30.42 -11.41 9.74
N ASP A 561 -30.27 -12.35 10.68
CA ASP A 561 -29.43 -13.57 10.60
C ASP A 561 -27.91 -13.37 10.77
N ARG A 562 -27.41 -12.14 10.54
CA ARG A 562 -25.98 -11.79 10.69
C ARG A 562 -25.73 -10.76 11.79
N GLU A 563 -26.49 -9.67 11.79
CA GLU A 563 -26.32 -8.56 12.72
C GLU A 563 -27.65 -8.07 13.33
N GLU A 564 -27.55 -7.34 14.44
CA GLU A 564 -28.68 -6.69 15.09
C GLU A 564 -28.67 -5.19 14.78
N THR A 565 -29.74 -4.69 14.16
CA THR A 565 -29.97 -3.26 13.98
C THR A 565 -30.96 -2.77 15.03
N ILE A 566 -30.59 -1.71 15.76
CA ILE A 566 -31.41 -1.13 16.82
C ILE A 566 -32.06 0.17 16.33
N VAL A 567 -33.39 0.23 16.37
CA VAL A 567 -34.17 1.46 16.13
C VAL A 567 -34.72 1.96 17.46
N LEU A 568 -34.30 3.16 17.86
CA LEU A 568 -34.71 3.77 19.12
C LEU A 568 -36.10 4.42 18.98
N ILE A 569 -36.99 4.14 19.92
CA ILE A 569 -38.34 4.72 19.96
C ILE A 569 -38.55 5.41 21.29
N ASP A 570 -38.71 6.73 21.25
CA ASP A 570 -39.09 7.57 22.38
C ASP A 570 -40.53 8.06 22.23
N LEU A 571 -41.36 7.80 23.24
CA LEU A 571 -42.77 8.19 23.28
C LEU A 571 -43.08 8.99 24.56
N THR A 572 -43.64 10.19 24.38
CA THR A 572 -44.16 11.03 25.47
C THR A 572 -45.68 10.96 25.50
N VAL A 573 -46.26 10.44 26.58
CA VAL A 573 -47.72 10.37 26.78
C VAL A 573 -48.21 11.55 27.64
N THR A 574 -49.24 12.27 27.20
CA THR A 574 -49.82 13.43 27.90
C THR A 574 -51.28 13.18 28.34
N SER A 575 -51.76 13.83 29.40
CA SER A 575 -53.12 13.63 29.94
C SER A 575 -54.21 14.41 29.16
N THR A 576 -55.31 13.76 28.77
CA THR A 576 -56.39 14.33 27.93
C THR A 576 -57.36 15.27 28.67
N SER A 577 -57.61 16.47 28.12
CA SER A 577 -58.77 17.34 28.44
C SER A 577 -59.74 17.41 27.25
N THR A 578 -61.04 17.40 27.52
CA THR A 578 -62.12 17.17 26.54
C THR A 578 -62.36 18.28 25.50
N GLN A 579 -62.61 17.81 24.26
CA GLN A 579 -63.40 18.34 23.13
C GLN A 579 -62.74 19.21 22.05
N ASN A 580 -62.54 18.56 20.89
CA ASN A 580 -62.61 19.00 19.48
C ASN A 580 -62.40 20.49 19.16
N ASP A 581 -61.17 20.79 18.75
CA ASP A 581 -60.89 21.52 17.51
C ASP A 581 -59.60 20.91 16.93
N VAL A 582 -59.61 20.47 15.66
CA VAL A 582 -58.38 20.10 14.96
C VAL A 582 -57.63 21.40 14.68
N ILE A 583 -56.71 21.75 15.57
CA ILE A 583 -55.84 22.91 15.37
C ILE A 583 -54.66 22.44 14.53
N PHE A 584 -54.69 22.73 13.22
CA PHE A 584 -53.47 22.71 12.41
C PHE A 584 -52.54 23.80 12.95
N SER A 585 -51.51 23.40 13.70
CA SER A 585 -50.82 24.31 14.62
C SER A 585 -50.01 25.43 13.95
N LYS A 586 -49.78 25.36 12.63
CA LYS A 586 -48.95 26.34 11.92
C LYS A 586 -49.13 26.32 10.39
N THR A 587 -49.14 27.51 9.77
CA THR A 587 -49.04 27.66 8.31
C THR A 587 -47.59 27.50 7.88
N GLU A 588 -47.28 26.53 7.00
CA GLU A 588 -45.91 26.33 6.51
C GLU A 588 -45.82 25.60 5.16
N LEU A 589 -44.73 25.84 4.43
CA LEU A 589 -44.36 25.12 3.22
C LEU A 589 -43.45 23.95 3.60
N LEU A 590 -43.95 22.73 3.47
CA LEU A 590 -43.27 21.51 3.90
C LEU A 590 -42.13 21.12 2.94
N GLY A 591 -42.31 21.40 1.64
CA GLY A 591 -41.31 21.17 0.61
C GLY A 591 -41.88 20.36 -0.55
N ASN A 592 -40.99 19.79 -1.35
CA ASN A 592 -41.35 19.02 -2.53
C ASN A 592 -40.65 17.65 -2.53
N TYR A 593 -41.36 16.60 -2.94
CA TYR A 593 -40.80 15.24 -3.08
C TYR A 593 -41.29 14.58 -4.37
N PRO A 594 -40.41 13.92 -5.14
CA PRO A 594 -38.94 13.82 -4.94
C PRO A 594 -38.20 15.16 -5.12
N ASN A 595 -36.97 15.29 -4.61
CA ASN A 595 -36.07 16.44 -4.82
C ASN A 595 -34.58 16.03 -4.62
N PRO A 596 -33.76 15.90 -5.67
CA PRO A 596 -34.06 16.22 -7.06
C PRO A 596 -35.18 15.36 -7.66
N PHE A 597 -35.89 15.87 -8.67
CA PHE A 597 -37.03 15.18 -9.29
C PHE A 597 -36.85 14.95 -10.79
N ASN A 598 -37.49 13.91 -11.32
CA ASN A 598 -37.62 13.62 -12.75
C ASN A 598 -38.84 12.69 -13.00
N PRO A 599 -39.85 13.02 -13.83
CA PRO A 599 -40.12 14.33 -14.43
C PRO A 599 -41.02 15.23 -13.56
N GLU A 600 -41.60 14.73 -12.46
CA GLU A 600 -42.53 15.49 -11.62
C GLU A 600 -42.20 15.43 -10.11
N THR A 601 -42.64 16.45 -9.37
CA THR A 601 -42.50 16.55 -7.90
C THR A 601 -43.79 17.07 -7.28
N THR A 602 -44.14 16.58 -6.10
CA THR A 602 -45.31 17.03 -5.34
C THR A 602 -44.89 18.01 -4.27
N ILE A 603 -45.42 19.23 -4.33
CA ILE A 603 -45.19 20.30 -3.34
C ILE A 603 -46.31 20.28 -2.31
N LYS A 604 -45.97 20.13 -1.02
CA LYS A 604 -46.93 20.09 0.10
C LYS A 604 -46.80 21.31 1.00
N TYR A 605 -47.94 21.80 1.50
CA TYR A 605 -48.01 22.90 2.46
C TYR A 605 -49.22 22.74 3.39
N ASN A 606 -49.11 23.29 4.59
CA ASN A 606 -50.16 23.28 5.59
C ASN A 606 -50.67 24.71 5.85
N LEU A 607 -51.98 24.85 6.07
CA LEU A 607 -52.62 26.11 6.43
C LEU A 607 -53.22 26.01 7.83
N GLN A 608 -52.79 26.87 8.75
CA GLN A 608 -53.38 26.98 10.09
C GLN A 608 -54.81 27.56 10.05
N ASN A 609 -55.07 28.47 9.11
CA ASN A 609 -56.37 29.12 8.90
C ASN A 609 -56.66 29.19 7.40
N ASN A 610 -57.93 29.38 7.05
CA ASN A 610 -58.32 29.67 5.67
C ASN A 610 -57.53 30.89 5.14
N ALA A 611 -56.91 30.75 3.97
CA ALA A 611 -56.00 31.77 3.43
C ALA A 611 -56.08 31.85 1.90
N ASP A 612 -55.79 33.03 1.37
CA ASP A 612 -55.49 33.22 -0.05
C ASP A 612 -54.07 32.73 -0.34
N VAL A 613 -53.96 31.65 -1.11
CA VAL A 613 -52.70 30.96 -1.39
C VAL A 613 -52.19 31.31 -2.79
N ALA A 614 -50.90 31.67 -2.86
CA ALA A 614 -50.12 31.75 -4.08
C ALA A 614 -48.93 30.80 -4.00
N LEU A 615 -48.84 29.83 -4.91
CA LEU A 615 -47.66 28.97 -5.06
C LEU A 615 -47.13 29.08 -6.49
N GLU A 616 -45.90 29.55 -6.61
CA GLU A 616 -45.28 29.94 -7.88
C GLU A 616 -43.87 29.35 -7.99
N ILE A 617 -43.49 28.92 -9.20
CA ILE A 617 -42.15 28.40 -9.49
C ILE A 617 -41.34 29.46 -10.20
N TYR A 618 -40.12 29.71 -9.72
CA TYR A 618 -39.17 30.66 -10.29
C TYR A 618 -37.87 29.96 -10.69
N ASN A 619 -37.22 30.46 -11.75
CA ASN A 619 -35.86 30.03 -12.10
C ASN A 619 -34.79 30.82 -11.31
N ILE A 620 -33.51 30.45 -11.45
CA ILE A 620 -32.40 31.14 -10.76
C ILE A 620 -32.24 32.64 -11.10
N LYS A 621 -32.84 33.11 -12.19
CA LYS A 621 -32.84 34.53 -12.59
C LYS A 621 -34.01 35.32 -11.96
N GLY A 622 -34.82 34.66 -11.13
CA GLY A 622 -36.03 35.24 -10.53
C GLY A 622 -37.19 35.42 -11.51
N GLN A 623 -37.17 34.73 -12.65
CA GLN A 623 -38.27 34.78 -13.62
C GLN A 623 -39.32 33.74 -13.27
N LEU A 624 -40.60 34.13 -13.30
CA LEU A 624 -41.73 33.23 -13.07
C LEU A 624 -41.79 32.19 -14.19
N VAL A 625 -41.74 30.93 -13.81
CA VAL A 625 -41.83 29.76 -14.69
C VAL A 625 -43.29 29.32 -14.81
N ARG A 626 -43.96 29.12 -13.68
CA ARG A 626 -45.35 28.67 -13.63
C ARG A 626 -46.00 29.00 -12.29
N ALA A 627 -47.24 29.51 -12.32
CA ALA A 627 -48.09 29.59 -11.14
C ALA A 627 -48.87 28.28 -11.00
N LEU A 628 -48.74 27.61 -9.85
CA LEU A 628 -49.38 26.32 -9.56
C LEU A 628 -50.69 26.49 -8.78
N VAL A 629 -50.74 27.48 -7.89
CA VAL A 629 -51.93 27.80 -7.08
C VAL A 629 -52.07 29.31 -6.97
N SER A 630 -53.30 29.82 -7.12
CA SER A 630 -53.64 31.25 -6.94
C SER A 630 -55.13 31.38 -6.58
N THR A 631 -55.50 30.93 -5.38
CA THR A 631 -56.89 30.90 -4.91
C THR A 631 -57.00 30.80 -3.39
N SER A 632 -58.16 31.13 -2.82
CA SER A 632 -58.48 30.87 -1.42
C SER A 632 -58.60 29.36 -1.14
N GLN A 633 -58.02 28.91 -0.03
CA GLN A 633 -58.09 27.52 0.43
C GLN A 633 -58.41 27.45 1.93
N GLU A 634 -59.08 26.37 2.35
CA GLU A 634 -59.45 26.11 3.75
C GLU A 634 -58.25 25.63 4.58
N ALA A 635 -58.32 25.78 5.90
CA ALA A 635 -57.30 25.28 6.83
C ALA A 635 -57.09 23.77 6.68
N GLY A 636 -55.83 23.33 6.76
CA GLY A 636 -55.43 21.94 6.59
C GLY A 636 -54.28 21.74 5.60
N LEU A 637 -53.98 20.47 5.35
CA LEU A 637 -52.88 20.04 4.49
C LEU A 637 -53.30 20.03 3.01
N HIS A 638 -52.45 20.61 2.16
CA HIS A 638 -52.65 20.70 0.72
C HIS A 638 -51.41 20.21 -0.03
N SER A 639 -51.62 19.72 -1.26
CA SER A 639 -50.54 19.28 -2.14
C SER A 639 -50.83 19.59 -3.61
N VAL A 640 -49.80 19.94 -4.37
CA VAL A 640 -49.90 20.18 -5.81
C VAL A 640 -48.67 19.65 -6.55
N VAL A 641 -48.87 19.07 -7.73
CA VAL A 641 -47.80 18.49 -8.55
C VAL A 641 -47.24 19.54 -9.52
N TRP A 642 -45.93 19.59 -9.65
CA TRP A 642 -45.24 20.26 -10.76
C TRP A 642 -44.53 19.24 -11.64
N ASP A 643 -44.82 19.30 -12.93
CA ASP A 643 -44.40 18.36 -13.99
C ASP A 643 -43.15 18.82 -14.76
N GLY A 644 -42.41 19.80 -14.22
CA GLY A 644 -41.23 20.36 -14.90
C GLY A 644 -41.54 21.17 -16.17
N LYS A 645 -42.77 21.68 -16.34
CA LYS A 645 -43.16 22.54 -17.47
C LYS A 645 -43.39 24.00 -17.07
N ASP A 646 -43.19 24.90 -18.02
CA ASP A 646 -43.53 26.32 -17.91
C ASP A 646 -45.02 26.60 -18.19
N SER A 647 -45.42 27.88 -18.13
CA SER A 647 -46.81 28.30 -18.36
C SER A 647 -47.33 28.07 -19.79
N ASN A 648 -46.45 27.79 -20.76
CA ASN A 648 -46.83 27.42 -22.13
C ASN A 648 -46.89 25.89 -22.31
N GLY A 649 -46.65 25.10 -21.25
CA GLY A 649 -46.60 23.64 -21.30
C GLY A 649 -45.30 23.08 -21.89
N THR A 650 -44.27 23.93 -22.05
CA THR A 650 -42.95 23.52 -22.56
C THR A 650 -42.07 23.07 -21.40
N ASP A 651 -41.30 22.00 -21.58
CA ASP A 651 -40.44 21.52 -20.50
C ASP A 651 -39.29 22.50 -20.23
N VAL A 652 -38.97 22.73 -18.95
CA VAL A 652 -37.88 23.60 -18.53
C VAL A 652 -36.55 22.83 -18.45
N SER A 653 -35.39 23.50 -18.52
CA SER A 653 -34.08 22.83 -18.49
C SER A 653 -33.77 22.23 -17.11
N SER A 654 -32.95 21.18 -17.03
CA SER A 654 -32.38 20.71 -15.76
C SER A 654 -31.69 21.85 -15.02
N GLY A 655 -31.80 21.88 -13.69
CA GLY A 655 -31.22 22.94 -12.87
C GLY A 655 -32.04 23.27 -11.63
N ILE A 656 -31.65 24.37 -11.00
CA ILE A 656 -32.25 24.83 -9.73
C ILE A 656 -33.44 25.75 -10.02
N TYR A 657 -34.53 25.47 -9.33
CA TYR A 657 -35.76 26.27 -9.29
C TYR A 657 -36.12 26.57 -7.84
N PHE A 658 -37.04 27.50 -7.65
CA PHE A 658 -37.53 27.89 -6.34
C PHE A 658 -39.05 27.89 -6.33
N SER A 659 -39.66 27.20 -5.38
CA SER A 659 -41.08 27.38 -5.08
C SER A 659 -41.22 28.53 -4.10
N ASN A 660 -41.95 29.56 -4.51
CA ASN A 660 -42.35 30.68 -3.67
C ASN A 660 -43.80 30.48 -3.24
N PHE A 661 -44.00 30.32 -1.95
CA PHE A 661 -45.31 30.11 -1.33
C PHE A 661 -45.70 31.34 -0.52
N GLY A 662 -46.90 31.87 -0.77
CA GLY A 662 -47.54 32.92 -0.01
C GLY A 662 -48.91 32.47 0.48
N ALA A 663 -49.24 32.76 1.73
CA ALA A 663 -50.56 32.54 2.31
C ALA A 663 -50.99 33.80 3.09
N ASN A 664 -52.08 34.45 2.65
CA ASN A 664 -52.61 35.67 3.24
C ASN A 664 -53.96 35.40 3.91
N THR A 665 -54.09 35.78 5.18
CA THR A 665 -55.31 35.57 6.00
C THR A 665 -56.11 36.86 6.23
N GLY A 666 -55.74 37.96 5.58
CA GLY A 666 -56.25 39.31 5.79
C GLY A 666 -55.64 40.06 6.99
N ASN A 667 -55.11 39.34 7.99
CA ASN A 667 -54.49 39.89 9.20
C ASN A 667 -53.00 39.54 9.37
N SER A 668 -52.51 38.56 8.62
CA SER A 668 -51.09 38.15 8.61
C SER A 668 -50.74 37.40 7.33
N ASP A 669 -49.52 37.64 6.83
CA ASP A 669 -48.98 37.03 5.61
C ASP A 669 -47.82 36.11 5.97
N TYR A 670 -47.89 34.87 5.50
CA TYR A 670 -46.78 33.91 5.55
C TYR A 670 -46.18 33.78 4.15
N THR A 671 -44.87 33.94 4.04
CA THR A 671 -44.14 33.68 2.80
C THR A 671 -42.96 32.76 3.05
N SER A 672 -42.76 31.77 2.19
CA SER A 672 -41.66 30.81 2.28
C SER A 672 -41.16 30.42 0.91
N VAL A 673 -39.84 30.31 0.76
CA VAL A 673 -39.21 29.85 -0.48
C VAL A 673 -38.46 28.54 -0.22
N LYS A 674 -38.62 27.54 -1.08
CA LYS A 674 -37.87 26.28 -1.02
C LYS A 674 -37.18 25.99 -2.36
N LYS A 675 -35.96 25.45 -2.27
CA LYS A 675 -35.16 25.06 -3.44
C LYS A 675 -35.68 23.75 -4.02
N ILE A 676 -35.82 23.70 -5.33
CA ILE A 676 -36.22 22.54 -6.12
C ILE A 676 -35.11 22.25 -7.13
N ILE A 677 -34.74 20.99 -7.32
CA ILE A 677 -33.72 20.56 -8.28
C ILE A 677 -34.38 19.63 -9.30
N LEU A 678 -34.39 20.05 -10.56
CA LEU A 678 -34.82 19.21 -11.69
C LEU A 678 -33.59 18.55 -12.31
N LEU A 679 -33.58 17.23 -12.40
CA LEU A 679 -32.59 16.46 -13.16
C LEU A 679 -33.33 15.80 -14.35
N LYS A 680 -32.84 15.99 -15.56
CA LYS A 680 -33.37 15.33 -16.76
C LYS A 680 -32.34 14.41 -17.35
#